data_AF-A0A938QLW4-F1
#
_entry.id   AF-A0A938QLW4-F1
#
_cell.length_a   1.000
_cell.length_b   1.000
_cell.length_c   1.000
_cell.angle_alpha   90.00
_cell.angle_beta   90.00
_cell.angle_gamma   90.00
#
_symmetry.space_group_name_H-M   'P 1'
#
loop_
_entity.id
_entity.type
_entity.pdbx_description
1 polymer ?
#
loop_
_entity_poly.entity_id
_entity_poly.type
_entity_poly.pdbx_seq_one_letter_code
_entity_poly.pdbx_strand_id
1 'polypeptide(L)'
;MSAVVTAIRSAAWASVAEAKQFVAAVDADADDLVQVLELLQHKALLADAERHALRRMVFHALVLKRSDEALFRPFVRALKTAPVDVRAVLVEVLPRVNAVADQMELVEVMRHPEADVRAAAARVLVVAGSKNAIAALAALTQERGFVGLREALEVILRTAGPQALPLLDKVLQRPDLSERLLAIRWLGDAQHMAGSTGAAQRLLQPLLRDPVEAIAVAAVTAVGQIASEADYHALLAPLVDGKNLHVAAAVLEGLRRFPTARTADLLERKLASGPQVLRLAALACIEGAAAQAAQATTPVDLDPLIGAVVAALGHPHVAVRNRAGEVMAALSRSERVELGRTVVWLLRSGDVHTRRMAAEVLRSVKDPHGELWPKLLGSLRDDDWWVRDRVMDALVDLAGKGLSGYMVAWLQDHSDVVRRFALHVLHRLKDPDTIAAVVHCARTDPDWWAREKAVEVIAEFNDVRALPSLIELMTQTPELQIACIAALRRLALQQAAAFLLPLSTSPEPDVRLLVLGYIEQQNDPAHYATVERMADDDEPAVRRLAAALLARWRVTRQDKLADAAVPAPVVAAAIDGDDRPLESYLRQLTDGGGDLILAPERHVFLKRDGQVEPVSTTPLSADRVATMLAPLVTSQAAVRLEQRKDADFSFELKGAGQRFRVNMFRQRGGLGAVFRAIRSSIPALADLGLPPAVLSLTTMRTGLVLVGGASASGKSTTLAALIDHINRTEPRHIISLEDPIEILHQNHKALVQQRELGAHTRSFSRALRSALREDPDVIVIGEMRDKETIELALTAAETGHLVVGTLHTSSADACIDRIVNAFSRAQQDQVRASLADSLRAVLYQTLLRRRAGLAGPRLVAAELLLNTDAVANLIRKSKTMQLPTTIATSREAGMIALDADLIRLARTGLVDDVDVLARARNKPLVEAALAEARQQQQQHRQSPSRPPTEARKAVS
;
A
#
# COMPACT_ATOMS: atom_id res chain seq x y z
N MET A 1 41.05 -40.55 9.94
CA MET A 1 39.64 -40.74 10.36
C MET A 1 39.55 -41.96 11.25
N SER A 2 39.22 -41.78 12.52
CA SER A 2 38.85 -42.88 13.42
C SER A 2 37.44 -43.42 13.13
N ALA A 3 37.01 -44.40 13.91
CA ALA A 3 35.61 -44.83 13.96
C ALA A 3 34.66 -43.67 14.36
N VAL A 4 35.08 -42.77 15.25
CA VAL A 4 34.27 -41.64 15.76
C VAL A 4 34.00 -40.62 14.65
N VAL A 5 35.05 -40.15 13.96
CA VAL A 5 34.90 -39.21 12.83
C VAL A 5 34.07 -39.85 11.70
N THR A 6 34.22 -41.16 11.48
CA THR A 6 33.47 -41.89 10.45
C THR A 6 31.98 -42.02 10.78
N ALA A 7 31.64 -42.30 12.04
CA ALA A 7 30.25 -42.32 12.52
C ALA A 7 29.60 -40.92 12.39
N ILE A 8 30.31 -39.86 12.81
CA ILE A 8 29.82 -38.47 12.72
C ILE A 8 29.70 -38.02 11.25
N ARG A 9 30.56 -38.50 10.34
CA ARG A 9 30.40 -38.29 8.89
C ARG A 9 29.08 -38.85 8.39
N SER A 10 28.74 -40.09 8.75
CA SER A 10 27.48 -40.71 8.33
C SER A 10 26.25 -40.01 8.93
N ALA A 11 26.30 -39.65 10.21
CA ALA A 11 25.18 -39.13 11.00
C ALA A 11 23.90 -39.97 10.84
N ALA A 12 24.04 -41.29 10.95
CA ALA A 12 22.97 -42.28 10.78
C ALA A 12 21.95 -42.33 11.95
N TRP A 13 21.84 -41.27 12.75
CA TRP A 13 20.87 -41.15 13.83
C TRP A 13 19.52 -40.66 13.27
N ALA A 14 18.44 -41.35 13.57
CA ALA A 14 17.07 -40.94 13.22
C ALA A 14 16.50 -39.92 14.22
N SER A 15 17.11 -39.76 15.40
CA SER A 15 16.62 -38.85 16.44
C SER A 15 17.72 -38.20 17.29
N VAL A 16 17.34 -37.10 17.96
CA VAL A 16 18.14 -36.44 19.00
C VAL A 16 18.43 -37.38 20.18
N ALA A 17 17.59 -38.40 20.43
CA ALA A 17 17.79 -39.36 21.50
C ALA A 17 18.94 -40.34 21.17
N GLU A 18 18.97 -40.90 19.97
CA GLU A 18 20.07 -41.76 19.49
C GLU A 18 21.40 -41.00 19.44
N ALA A 19 21.38 -39.75 18.96
CA ALA A 19 22.57 -38.90 18.93
C ALA A 19 23.12 -38.63 20.35
N LYS A 20 22.26 -38.50 21.38
CA LYS A 20 22.69 -38.41 22.79
C LYS A 20 23.22 -39.73 23.34
N GLN A 21 22.63 -40.87 22.97
CA GLN A 21 23.14 -42.20 23.34
C GLN A 21 24.55 -42.45 22.75
N PHE A 22 24.78 -42.03 21.51
CA PHE A 22 26.11 -42.07 20.88
C PHE A 22 27.15 -41.25 21.67
N VAL A 23 26.84 -40.02 22.06
CA VAL A 23 27.73 -39.16 22.87
C VAL A 23 28.01 -39.77 24.25
N ALA A 24 27.05 -40.49 24.85
CA ALA A 24 27.29 -41.21 26.10
C ALA A 24 28.30 -42.36 25.90
N ALA A 25 28.09 -43.19 24.88
CA ALA A 25 28.87 -44.41 24.63
C ALA A 25 30.29 -44.18 24.06
N VAL A 26 30.52 -43.09 23.34
CA VAL A 26 31.79 -42.80 22.67
C VAL A 26 32.66 -41.85 23.50
N ASP A 27 33.96 -42.14 23.59
CA ASP A 27 34.98 -41.15 23.96
C ASP A 27 35.78 -40.73 22.72
N ALA A 28 36.26 -39.49 22.70
CA ALA A 28 36.95 -38.89 21.56
C ALA A 28 38.22 -38.17 22.03
N ASP A 29 39.29 -38.24 21.23
CA ASP A 29 40.52 -37.49 21.49
C ASP A 29 40.53 -36.11 20.79
N ALA A 30 41.61 -35.35 21.02
CA ALA A 30 41.73 -34.01 20.48
C ALA A 30 41.86 -34.02 18.94
N ASP A 31 42.54 -35.00 18.36
CA ASP A 31 42.73 -35.12 16.91
C ASP A 31 41.43 -35.54 16.20
N ASP A 32 40.62 -36.36 16.85
CA ASP A 32 39.25 -36.69 16.40
C ASP A 32 38.34 -35.47 16.44
N LEU A 33 38.39 -34.67 17.50
CA LEU A 33 37.60 -33.44 17.61
C LEU A 33 38.01 -32.37 16.58
N VAL A 34 39.30 -32.26 16.26
CA VAL A 34 39.80 -31.39 15.16
C VAL A 34 39.31 -31.92 13.80
N GLN A 35 39.44 -33.22 13.52
CA GLN A 35 38.91 -33.82 12.27
C GLN A 35 37.38 -33.65 12.12
N VAL A 36 36.62 -33.71 13.22
CA VAL A 36 35.17 -33.43 13.21
C VAL A 36 34.89 -31.96 12.91
N LEU A 37 35.70 -31.02 13.42
CA LEU A 37 35.53 -29.60 13.13
C LEU A 37 35.88 -29.24 11.67
N GLU A 38 36.89 -29.87 11.07
CA GLU A 38 37.15 -29.77 9.62
C GLU A 38 35.96 -30.31 8.81
N LEU A 39 35.42 -31.47 9.23
CA LEU A 39 34.27 -32.10 8.59
C LEU A 39 33.00 -31.22 8.66
N LEU A 40 32.74 -30.54 9.78
CA LEU A 40 31.63 -29.60 9.92
C LEU A 40 31.74 -28.37 8.99
N GLN A 41 32.94 -28.00 8.56
CA GLN A 41 33.13 -26.88 7.62
C GLN A 41 32.98 -27.30 6.15
N HIS A 42 32.87 -28.60 5.86
CA HIS A 42 32.89 -29.12 4.49
C HIS A 42 31.54 -28.94 3.78
N LYS A 43 31.49 -28.03 2.78
CA LYS A 43 30.27 -27.58 2.08
C LYS A 43 29.30 -28.70 1.66
N ALA A 44 29.80 -29.87 1.23
CA ALA A 44 28.96 -31.00 0.83
C ALA A 44 28.04 -31.55 1.95
N LEU A 45 28.38 -31.30 3.23
CA LEU A 45 27.60 -31.72 4.39
C LEU A 45 26.61 -30.66 4.90
N LEU A 46 26.52 -29.50 4.24
CA LEU A 46 25.53 -28.44 4.51
C LEU A 46 24.21 -28.65 3.73
N ALA A 47 24.18 -29.58 2.76
CA ALA A 47 23.01 -29.86 1.93
C ALA A 47 21.88 -30.60 2.67
N ASP A 48 22.19 -31.22 3.82
CA ASP A 48 21.26 -31.94 4.69
C ASP A 48 21.25 -31.24 6.05
N ALA A 49 20.38 -30.23 6.19
CA ALA A 49 20.37 -29.31 7.33
C ALA A 49 20.02 -30.02 8.66
N GLU A 50 19.13 -31.01 8.64
CA GLU A 50 18.74 -31.76 9.84
C GLU A 50 19.88 -32.64 10.35
N ARG A 51 20.51 -33.44 9.48
CA ARG A 51 21.70 -34.21 9.90
C ARG A 51 22.88 -33.30 10.21
N HIS A 52 23.00 -32.13 9.58
CA HIS A 52 24.04 -31.16 9.95
C HIS A 52 23.82 -30.60 11.36
N ALA A 53 22.58 -30.27 11.74
CA ALA A 53 22.24 -29.86 13.11
C ALA A 53 22.57 -30.97 14.14
N LEU A 54 22.26 -32.24 13.83
CA LEU A 54 22.64 -33.37 14.68
C LEU A 54 24.16 -33.52 14.83
N ARG A 55 24.94 -33.40 13.73
CA ARG A 55 26.42 -33.40 13.79
C ARG A 55 26.96 -32.28 14.69
N ARG A 56 26.44 -31.05 14.56
CA ARG A 56 26.84 -29.91 15.39
C ARG A 56 26.51 -30.12 16.87
N MET A 57 25.34 -30.68 17.20
CA MET A 57 24.97 -31.05 18.57
C MET A 57 25.89 -32.12 19.15
N VAL A 58 26.22 -33.16 18.38
CA VAL A 58 27.13 -34.24 18.81
C VAL A 58 28.55 -33.70 19.05
N PHE A 59 29.07 -32.86 18.15
CA PHE A 59 30.37 -32.20 18.33
C PHE A 59 30.41 -31.32 19.59
N HIS A 60 29.42 -30.45 19.77
CA HIS A 60 29.29 -29.61 20.98
C HIS A 60 29.34 -30.46 22.26
N ALA A 61 28.53 -31.54 22.31
CA ALA A 61 28.44 -32.38 23.50
C ALA A 61 29.70 -33.24 23.76
N LEU A 62 30.43 -33.66 22.71
CA LEU A 62 31.72 -34.33 22.86
C LEU A 62 32.82 -33.39 23.37
N VAL A 63 32.89 -32.14 22.89
CA VAL A 63 33.84 -31.15 23.44
C VAL A 63 33.52 -30.83 24.91
N LEU A 64 32.24 -30.73 25.29
CA LEU A 64 31.86 -30.56 26.70
C LEU A 64 32.21 -31.78 27.58
N LYS A 65 32.33 -32.99 26.99
CA LYS A 65 32.79 -34.21 27.68
C LYS A 65 34.29 -34.19 27.95
N ARG A 66 35.08 -33.51 27.10
CA ARG A 66 36.55 -33.44 27.15
C ARG A 66 37.07 -32.02 26.93
N SER A 67 37.20 -31.27 28.04
CA SER A 67 37.75 -29.91 28.04
C SER A 67 39.29 -29.92 28.00
N ASP A 68 39.85 -30.14 26.80
CA ASP A 68 41.28 -30.25 26.53
C ASP A 68 41.84 -28.92 25.98
N GLU A 69 42.82 -28.30 26.65
CA GLU A 69 43.40 -27.00 26.25
C GLU A 69 44.06 -27.03 24.85
N ALA A 70 44.51 -28.19 24.38
CA ALA A 70 45.11 -28.33 23.04
C ALA A 70 44.15 -27.96 21.91
N LEU A 71 42.83 -28.02 22.15
CA LEU A 71 41.79 -27.67 21.18
C LEU A 71 41.66 -26.16 20.94
N PHE A 72 42.23 -25.30 21.80
CA PHE A 72 42.05 -23.85 21.72
C PHE A 72 42.51 -23.25 20.39
N ARG A 73 43.80 -23.44 20.01
CA ARG A 73 44.32 -22.85 18.75
C ARG A 73 43.58 -23.35 17.51
N PRO A 74 43.32 -24.66 17.32
CA PRO A 74 42.48 -25.14 16.21
C PRO A 74 41.11 -24.45 16.14
N PHE A 75 40.43 -24.30 17.28
CA PHE A 75 39.09 -23.73 17.33
C PHE A 75 39.09 -22.21 17.08
N VAL A 76 40.07 -21.47 17.62
CA VAL A 76 40.29 -20.04 17.35
C VAL A 76 40.63 -19.79 15.86
N ARG A 77 41.36 -20.71 15.20
CA ARG A 77 41.61 -20.64 13.75
C ARG A 77 40.34 -20.88 12.96
N ALA A 78 39.53 -21.87 13.34
CA ALA A 78 38.26 -22.17 12.69
C ALA A 78 37.25 -21.00 12.78
N LEU A 79 37.30 -20.14 13.81
CA LEU A 79 36.46 -18.93 13.86
C LEU A 79 36.60 -18.03 12.61
N LYS A 80 37.77 -18.04 11.94
CA LYS A 80 38.05 -17.22 10.76
C LYS A 80 37.41 -17.76 9.47
N THR A 81 37.10 -19.06 9.43
CA THR A 81 36.72 -19.79 8.19
C THR A 81 35.39 -20.55 8.28
N ALA A 82 34.92 -20.85 9.48
CA ALA A 82 33.74 -21.68 9.69
C ALA A 82 32.43 -20.97 9.32
N PRO A 83 31.40 -21.73 8.86
CA PRO A 83 30.02 -21.23 8.69
C PRO A 83 29.43 -20.63 9.97
N VAL A 84 28.47 -19.72 9.85
CA VAL A 84 27.83 -19.00 10.98
C VAL A 84 27.29 -19.95 12.06
N ASP A 85 26.69 -21.07 11.66
CA ASP A 85 26.05 -22.05 12.55
C ASP A 85 27.06 -23.00 13.23
N VAL A 86 28.29 -23.09 12.70
CA VAL A 86 29.45 -23.72 13.34
C VAL A 86 30.19 -22.70 14.24
N ARG A 87 30.33 -21.43 13.80
CA ARG A 87 30.88 -20.32 14.61
C ARG A 87 30.07 -20.12 15.90
N ALA A 88 28.76 -20.34 15.87
CA ALA A 88 27.91 -20.34 17.06
C ALA A 88 28.37 -21.38 18.10
N VAL A 89 28.53 -22.64 17.69
CA VAL A 89 29.01 -23.73 18.56
C VAL A 89 30.43 -23.47 19.09
N LEU A 90 31.33 -22.96 18.23
CA LEU A 90 32.69 -22.61 18.64
C LEU A 90 32.73 -21.57 19.77
N VAL A 91 31.82 -20.59 19.76
CA VAL A 91 31.72 -19.57 20.82
C VAL A 91 31.29 -20.18 22.16
N GLU A 92 30.45 -21.21 22.15
CA GLU A 92 29.96 -21.88 23.37
C GLU A 92 31.02 -22.80 24.00
N VAL A 93 31.85 -23.47 23.17
CA VAL A 93 32.86 -24.42 23.65
C VAL A 93 34.25 -23.81 23.90
N LEU A 94 34.65 -22.74 23.19
CA LEU A 94 35.96 -22.11 23.37
C LEU A 94 36.27 -21.68 24.82
N PRO A 95 35.31 -21.14 25.61
CA PRO A 95 35.51 -20.86 27.03
C PRO A 95 35.79 -22.09 27.91
N ARG A 96 35.48 -23.31 27.43
CA ARG A 96 35.73 -24.57 28.16
C ARG A 96 37.10 -25.16 27.87
N VAL A 97 37.59 -24.99 26.64
CA VAL A 97 38.94 -25.42 26.21
C VAL A 97 39.97 -24.28 26.31
N ASN A 98 39.79 -23.35 27.25
CA ASN A 98 40.47 -22.06 27.23
C ASN A 98 41.96 -22.11 27.66
N ALA A 99 42.87 -22.12 26.68
CA ALA A 99 44.31 -22.03 26.90
C ALA A 99 44.78 -20.57 27.08
N VAL A 100 45.13 -20.17 28.31
CA VAL A 100 45.48 -18.77 28.65
C VAL A 100 46.71 -18.26 27.88
N ALA A 101 47.70 -19.12 27.62
CA ALA A 101 48.90 -18.76 26.86
C ALA A 101 48.61 -18.33 25.41
N ASP A 102 47.49 -18.80 24.85
CA ASP A 102 47.18 -18.72 23.43
C ASP A 102 46.12 -17.66 23.08
N GLN A 103 45.59 -16.97 24.08
CA GLN A 103 44.57 -15.92 23.90
C GLN A 103 45.04 -14.75 23.02
N MET A 104 46.35 -14.59 22.79
CA MET A 104 46.86 -13.63 21.81
C MET A 104 46.39 -13.97 20.37
N GLU A 105 46.29 -15.26 20.02
CA GLU A 105 45.77 -15.67 18.70
C GLU A 105 44.28 -15.33 18.56
N LEU A 106 43.52 -15.30 19.67
CA LEU A 106 42.12 -14.87 19.74
C LEU A 106 41.98 -13.33 19.71
N VAL A 107 42.88 -12.59 20.36
CA VAL A 107 42.93 -11.12 20.28
C VAL A 107 43.22 -10.66 18.84
N GLU A 108 44.10 -11.36 18.10
CA GLU A 108 44.34 -11.05 16.69
C GLU A 108 43.15 -11.37 15.76
N VAL A 109 42.19 -12.23 16.16
CA VAL A 109 40.90 -12.38 15.43
C VAL A 109 40.12 -11.06 15.41
N MET A 110 40.33 -10.16 16.38
CA MET A 110 39.67 -8.85 16.43
C MET A 110 40.12 -7.90 15.31
N ARG A 111 41.18 -8.23 14.55
CA ARG A 111 41.58 -7.50 13.32
C ARG A 111 40.82 -7.96 12.05
N HIS A 112 40.02 -9.03 12.11
CA HIS A 112 39.40 -9.63 10.93
C HIS A 112 38.39 -8.70 10.24
N PRO A 113 38.32 -8.63 8.90
CA PRO A 113 37.39 -7.73 8.20
C PRO A 113 35.90 -8.07 8.42
N GLU A 114 35.54 -9.36 8.49
CA GLU A 114 34.16 -9.76 8.80
C GLU A 114 33.76 -9.40 10.23
N ALA A 115 32.66 -8.65 10.39
CA ALA A 115 32.12 -8.30 11.71
C ALA A 115 31.68 -9.53 12.52
N ASP A 116 31.09 -10.56 11.88
CA ASP A 116 30.66 -11.79 12.54
C ASP A 116 31.82 -12.54 13.23
N VAL A 117 33.00 -12.55 12.61
CA VAL A 117 34.21 -13.19 13.13
C VAL A 117 34.72 -12.44 14.36
N ARG A 118 34.77 -11.10 14.30
CA ARG A 118 35.11 -10.26 15.46
C ARG A 118 34.09 -10.40 16.58
N ALA A 119 32.80 -10.42 16.27
CA ALA A 119 31.72 -10.60 17.24
C ALA A 119 31.76 -11.99 17.90
N ALA A 120 32.17 -13.04 17.17
CA ALA A 120 32.42 -14.36 17.75
C ALA A 120 33.61 -14.33 18.72
N ALA A 121 34.74 -13.76 18.32
CA ALA A 121 35.91 -13.63 19.19
C ALA A 121 35.62 -12.78 20.45
N ALA A 122 34.87 -11.68 20.29
CA ALA A 122 34.42 -10.82 21.38
C ALA A 122 33.58 -11.58 22.42
N ARG A 123 32.61 -12.39 21.98
CA ARG A 123 31.79 -13.21 22.90
C ARG A 123 32.63 -14.18 23.73
N VAL A 124 33.68 -14.78 23.15
CA VAL A 124 34.62 -15.65 23.89
C VAL A 124 35.47 -14.83 24.86
N LEU A 125 36.00 -13.68 24.45
CA LEU A 125 36.82 -12.79 25.29
C LEU A 125 36.05 -12.19 26.48
N VAL A 126 34.74 -11.92 26.35
CA VAL A 126 33.88 -11.50 27.47
C VAL A 126 33.78 -12.58 28.56
N VAL A 127 33.81 -13.87 28.19
CA VAL A 127 33.59 -14.99 29.13
C VAL A 127 34.91 -15.53 29.69
N ALA A 128 35.97 -15.58 28.88
CA ALA A 128 37.22 -16.26 29.22
C ALA A 128 38.50 -15.40 29.12
N GLY A 129 38.39 -14.12 28.74
CA GLY A 129 39.55 -13.24 28.53
C GLY A 129 40.38 -13.01 29.80
N SER A 130 41.66 -13.39 29.76
CA SER A 130 42.62 -13.09 30.82
C SER A 130 42.96 -11.59 30.87
N LYS A 131 43.48 -11.11 32.00
CA LYS A 131 43.94 -9.72 32.15
C LYS A 131 44.93 -9.30 31.06
N ASN A 132 45.79 -10.22 30.60
CA ASN A 132 46.74 -9.96 29.53
C ASN A 132 46.05 -9.82 28.15
N ALA A 133 45.04 -10.64 27.87
CA ALA A 133 44.22 -10.52 26.66
C ALA A 133 43.40 -9.21 26.63
N ILE A 134 42.80 -8.82 27.76
CA ILE A 134 42.08 -7.54 27.88
C ILE A 134 43.04 -6.34 27.76
N ALA A 135 44.25 -6.42 28.33
CA ALA A 135 45.27 -5.37 28.18
C ALA A 135 45.79 -5.25 26.73
N ALA A 136 46.03 -6.37 26.05
CA ALA A 136 46.41 -6.38 24.63
C ALA A 136 45.29 -5.81 23.75
N LEU A 137 44.04 -6.18 24.02
CA LEU A 137 42.87 -5.64 23.32
C LEU A 137 42.70 -4.13 23.57
N ALA A 138 42.95 -3.65 24.79
CA ALA A 138 42.98 -2.23 25.10
C ALA A 138 44.09 -1.49 24.33
N ALA A 139 45.26 -2.12 24.11
CA ALA A 139 46.28 -1.57 23.22
C ALA A 139 45.79 -1.49 21.76
N LEU A 140 45.13 -2.53 21.23
CA LEU A 140 44.53 -2.50 19.88
C LEU A 140 43.57 -1.32 19.69
N THR A 141 42.73 -1.00 20.69
CA THR A 141 41.82 0.15 20.60
C THR A 141 42.51 1.50 20.43
N GLN A 142 43.81 1.62 20.78
CA GLN A 142 44.57 2.86 20.59
C GLN A 142 45.03 3.06 19.14
N GLU A 143 45.07 2.01 18.33
CA GLU A 143 45.47 2.08 16.92
C GLU A 143 44.48 2.91 16.08
N ARG A 144 44.99 3.60 15.06
CA ARG A 144 44.18 4.38 14.11
C ARG A 144 43.64 3.46 13.02
N GLY A 145 42.33 3.53 12.74
CA GLY A 145 41.69 2.71 11.70
C GLY A 145 41.45 1.25 12.10
N PHE A 146 41.50 0.92 13.39
CA PHE A 146 41.24 -0.44 13.88
C PHE A 146 39.76 -0.83 13.71
N VAL A 147 39.49 -1.63 12.67
CA VAL A 147 38.13 -2.08 12.28
C VAL A 147 37.37 -2.84 13.38
N GLY A 148 38.06 -3.37 14.39
CA GLY A 148 37.48 -4.08 15.52
C GLY A 148 37.12 -3.21 16.73
N LEU A 149 37.24 -1.88 16.64
CA LEU A 149 37.06 -0.99 17.81
C LEU A 149 35.70 -1.17 18.51
N ARG A 150 34.62 -1.37 17.77
CA ARG A 150 33.28 -1.61 18.33
C ARG A 150 33.26 -2.85 19.23
N GLU A 151 33.69 -3.97 18.66
CA GLU A 151 33.67 -5.26 19.35
C GLU A 151 34.69 -5.29 20.51
N ALA A 152 35.84 -4.63 20.34
CA ALA A 152 36.86 -4.49 21.38
C ALA A 152 36.39 -3.63 22.57
N LEU A 153 35.73 -2.50 22.32
CA LEU A 153 35.14 -1.68 23.38
C LEU A 153 34.05 -2.45 24.13
N GLU A 154 33.19 -3.21 23.44
CA GLU A 154 32.21 -4.07 24.12
C GLU A 154 32.87 -5.06 25.08
N VAL A 155 33.94 -5.76 24.66
CA VAL A 155 34.70 -6.67 25.54
C VAL A 155 35.24 -5.94 26.76
N ILE A 156 35.94 -4.81 26.55
CA ILE A 156 36.63 -4.08 27.63
C ILE A 156 35.60 -3.50 28.62
N LEU A 157 34.47 -2.98 28.15
CA LEU A 157 33.46 -2.37 29.02
C LEU A 157 32.69 -3.40 29.83
N ARG A 158 32.40 -4.57 29.24
CA ARG A 158 31.72 -5.68 29.93
C ARG A 158 32.62 -6.42 30.93
N THR A 159 33.94 -6.28 30.83
CA THR A 159 34.93 -6.93 31.73
C THR A 159 35.58 -5.99 32.74
N ALA A 160 35.78 -4.72 32.41
CA ALA A 160 36.47 -3.74 33.25
C ALA A 160 35.58 -2.60 33.78
N GLY A 161 34.36 -2.44 33.24
CA GLY A 161 33.37 -1.47 33.70
C GLY A 161 33.94 -0.04 33.84
N PRO A 162 33.82 0.61 35.02
CA PRO A 162 34.37 1.94 35.27
C PRO A 162 35.87 2.13 34.96
N GLN A 163 36.68 1.07 34.97
CA GLN A 163 38.12 1.18 34.67
C GLN A 163 38.38 1.53 33.19
N ALA A 164 37.37 1.41 32.32
CA ALA A 164 37.43 1.80 30.91
C ALA A 164 37.19 3.30 30.67
N LEU A 165 36.86 4.11 31.69
CA LEU A 165 36.61 5.56 31.52
C LEU A 165 37.78 6.32 30.84
N PRO A 166 39.08 6.08 31.16
CA PRO A 166 40.20 6.71 30.47
C PRO A 166 40.38 6.25 29.02
N LEU A 167 39.79 5.11 28.63
CA LEU A 167 39.74 4.66 27.24
C LEU A 167 38.61 5.39 26.48
N LEU A 168 37.42 5.50 27.10
CA LEU A 168 36.29 6.22 26.51
C LEU A 168 36.62 7.69 26.24
N ASP A 169 37.27 8.39 27.18
CA ASP A 169 37.76 9.77 26.99
C ASP A 169 38.65 9.90 25.74
N LYS A 170 39.65 9.02 25.59
CA LYS A 170 40.51 9.00 24.39
C LYS A 170 39.76 8.73 23.08
N VAL A 171 38.65 7.99 23.12
CA VAL A 171 37.79 7.75 21.94
C VAL A 171 36.92 8.98 21.64
N LEU A 172 36.42 9.69 22.66
CA LEU A 172 35.70 10.96 22.48
C LEU A 172 36.53 12.07 21.81
N GLN A 173 37.86 12.01 21.98
CA GLN A 173 38.82 12.95 21.40
C GLN A 173 39.23 12.63 19.95
N ARG A 174 38.70 11.55 19.35
CA ARG A 174 38.99 11.17 17.96
C ARG A 174 38.15 11.96 16.95
N PRO A 175 38.61 12.10 15.69
CA PRO A 175 37.86 12.84 14.66
C PRO A 175 36.65 12.08 14.09
N ASP A 176 36.57 10.74 14.26
CA ASP A 176 35.47 9.97 13.70
C ASP A 176 34.17 10.09 14.51
N LEU A 177 33.09 10.48 13.84
CA LEU A 177 31.78 10.69 14.45
C LEU A 177 31.17 9.39 15.03
N SER A 178 31.36 8.26 14.35
CA SER A 178 30.82 6.96 14.76
C SER A 178 31.51 6.45 16.02
N GLU A 179 32.84 6.63 16.11
CA GLU A 179 33.62 6.31 17.31
C GLU A 179 33.21 7.19 18.50
N ARG A 180 33.06 8.52 18.29
CA ARG A 180 32.57 9.44 19.34
C ARG A 180 31.18 9.05 19.84
N LEU A 181 30.22 8.80 18.94
CA LEU A 181 28.85 8.40 19.29
C LEU A 181 28.79 7.03 20.00
N LEU A 182 29.65 6.09 19.61
CA LEU A 182 29.82 4.80 20.30
C LEU A 182 30.27 4.99 21.75
N ALA A 183 31.27 5.84 22.00
CA ALA A 183 31.75 6.13 23.35
C ALA A 183 30.69 6.85 24.21
N ILE A 184 29.96 7.81 23.63
CA ILE A 184 28.85 8.51 24.31
C ILE A 184 27.76 7.53 24.76
N ARG A 185 27.34 6.60 23.89
CA ARG A 185 26.34 5.58 24.23
C ARG A 185 26.79 4.71 25.40
N TRP A 186 28.07 4.31 25.43
CA TRP A 186 28.63 3.52 26.54
C TRP A 186 28.75 4.30 27.85
N LEU A 187 29.03 5.62 27.80
CA LEU A 187 29.00 6.48 28.99
C LEU A 187 27.56 6.64 29.54
N GLY A 188 26.53 6.52 28.70
CA GLY A 188 25.13 6.51 29.11
C GLY A 188 24.63 5.17 29.70
N ASP A 189 25.41 4.10 29.61
CA ASP A 189 24.99 2.78 30.09
C ASP A 189 25.01 2.72 31.62
N ALA A 190 23.83 2.89 32.23
CA ALA A 190 23.66 2.88 33.68
C ALA A 190 23.98 1.54 34.36
N GLN A 191 23.99 0.41 33.62
CA GLN A 191 24.36 -0.90 34.17
C GLN A 191 25.89 -1.03 34.23
N HIS A 192 26.60 -0.64 33.17
CA HIS A 192 28.07 -0.76 33.10
C HIS A 192 28.81 0.41 33.78
N MET A 193 28.17 1.57 33.93
CA MET A 193 28.69 2.74 34.66
C MET A 193 28.22 2.80 36.13
N ALA A 194 27.62 1.73 36.64
CA ALA A 194 27.23 1.60 38.04
C ALA A 194 28.41 1.89 38.99
N GLY A 195 28.20 2.75 40.00
CA GLY A 195 29.26 3.20 40.91
C GLY A 195 30.26 4.21 40.33
N SER A 196 30.09 4.68 39.09
CA SER A 196 30.95 5.74 38.49
C SER A 196 30.21 6.69 37.53
N THR A 197 28.88 6.77 37.64
CA THR A 197 28.04 7.70 36.87
C THR A 197 28.52 9.14 36.93
N GLY A 198 28.90 9.65 38.12
CA GLY A 198 29.45 11.01 38.30
C GLY A 198 30.85 11.22 37.68
N ALA A 199 31.53 10.18 37.20
CA ALA A 199 32.72 10.31 36.35
C ALA A 199 32.35 10.31 34.86
N ALA A 200 31.42 9.44 34.44
CA ALA A 200 30.87 9.45 33.08
C ALA A 200 30.16 10.77 32.73
N GLN A 201 29.36 11.32 33.65
CA GLN A 201 28.72 12.63 33.52
C GLN A 201 29.75 13.75 33.25
N ARG A 202 30.91 13.74 33.92
CA ARG A 202 31.98 14.75 33.72
C ARG A 202 32.64 14.66 32.34
N LEU A 203 32.71 13.46 31.74
CA LEU A 203 33.17 13.29 30.35
C LEU A 203 32.09 13.73 29.33
N LEU A 204 30.81 13.57 29.65
CA LEU A 204 29.69 13.98 28.81
C LEU A 204 29.38 15.49 28.88
N GLN A 205 29.65 16.14 30.02
CA GLN A 205 29.26 17.53 30.28
C GLN A 205 29.77 18.55 29.23
N PRO A 206 31.02 18.48 28.72
CA PRO A 206 31.47 19.35 27.63
C PRO A 206 30.71 19.13 26.32
N LEU A 207 30.27 17.89 26.06
CA LEU A 207 29.63 17.48 24.81
C LEU A 207 28.17 17.96 24.71
N LEU A 208 27.52 18.31 25.83
CA LEU A 208 26.17 18.89 25.87
C LEU A 208 26.02 20.18 25.05
N ARG A 209 27.14 20.79 24.63
CA ARG A 209 27.20 21.98 23.75
C ARG A 209 28.21 21.81 22.60
N ASP A 210 28.51 20.57 22.20
CA ASP A 210 29.35 20.29 21.02
C ASP A 210 28.72 20.92 19.76
N PRO A 211 29.51 21.53 18.86
CA PRO A 211 28.99 22.10 17.61
C PRO A 211 28.35 21.05 16.67
N VAL A 212 28.67 19.77 16.83
CA VAL A 212 28.02 18.66 16.11
C VAL A 212 26.75 18.26 16.83
N GLU A 213 25.59 18.64 16.28
CA GLU A 213 24.26 18.40 16.87
C GLU A 213 24.05 16.94 17.31
N ALA A 214 24.43 15.96 16.48
CA ALA A 214 24.29 14.54 16.81
C ALA A 214 25.03 14.13 18.11
N ILE A 215 26.15 14.79 18.41
CA ILE A 215 26.94 14.56 19.62
C ILE A 215 26.30 15.24 20.82
N ALA A 216 25.82 16.48 20.67
CA ALA A 216 25.09 17.17 21.73
C ALA A 216 23.79 16.43 22.11
N VAL A 217 23.02 15.96 21.13
CA VAL A 217 21.82 15.13 21.34
C VAL A 217 22.18 13.81 22.03
N ALA A 218 23.17 13.07 21.53
CA ALA A 218 23.60 11.81 22.15
C ALA A 218 24.11 12.01 23.59
N ALA A 219 24.85 13.10 23.87
CA ALA A 219 25.33 13.42 25.20
C ALA A 219 24.19 13.78 26.16
N VAL A 220 23.17 14.51 25.70
CA VAL A 220 21.93 14.77 26.47
C VAL A 220 21.24 13.46 26.82
N THR A 221 21.03 12.56 25.85
CA THR A 221 20.39 11.26 26.08
C THR A 221 21.20 10.40 27.05
N ALA A 222 22.53 10.36 26.90
CA ALA A 222 23.42 9.61 27.77
C ALA A 222 23.43 10.14 29.21
N VAL A 223 23.54 11.46 29.41
CA VAL A 223 23.40 12.07 30.75
C VAL A 223 22.01 11.77 31.34
N GLY A 224 20.95 11.83 30.53
CA GLY A 224 19.59 11.48 30.94
C GLY A 224 19.40 10.02 31.38
N GLN A 225 20.29 9.11 30.99
CA GLN A 225 20.30 7.71 31.43
C GLN A 225 21.04 7.50 32.75
N ILE A 226 22.01 8.35 33.11
CA ILE A 226 22.87 8.19 34.30
C ILE A 226 22.74 9.29 35.38
N ALA A 227 21.95 10.35 35.14
CA ALA A 227 21.73 11.45 36.08
C ALA A 227 20.74 11.10 37.20
N SER A 228 20.91 11.72 38.37
CA SER A 228 19.80 11.89 39.33
C SER A 228 18.84 12.97 38.87
N GLU A 229 17.65 13.09 39.47
CA GLU A 229 16.70 14.18 39.15
C GLU A 229 17.33 15.56 39.38
N ALA A 230 18.12 15.71 40.45
CA ALA A 230 18.82 16.95 40.76
C ALA A 230 19.87 17.30 39.69
N ASP A 231 20.70 16.33 39.29
CA ASP A 231 21.72 16.53 38.24
C ASP A 231 21.06 16.81 36.88
N TYR A 232 19.95 16.11 36.57
CA TYR A 232 19.20 16.30 35.33
C TYR A 232 18.68 17.73 35.21
N HIS A 233 18.03 18.25 36.26
CA HIS A 233 17.55 19.63 36.27
C HIS A 233 18.66 20.67 36.37
N ALA A 234 19.83 20.35 36.95
CA ALA A 234 20.97 21.26 36.99
C ALA A 234 21.72 21.35 35.65
N LEU A 235 21.93 20.22 34.98
CA LEU A 235 22.75 20.12 33.76
C LEU A 235 21.95 20.30 32.46
N LEU A 236 20.76 19.70 32.38
CA LEU A 236 20.02 19.55 31.12
C LEU A 236 18.86 20.53 30.98
N ALA A 237 18.11 20.82 32.03
CA ALA A 237 16.96 21.74 31.95
C ALA A 237 17.30 23.14 31.36
N PRO A 238 18.48 23.75 31.61
CA PRO A 238 18.88 25.01 30.97
C PRO A 238 19.04 24.94 29.44
N LEU A 239 19.05 23.75 28.84
CA LEU A 239 19.15 23.55 27.39
C LEU A 239 17.77 23.52 26.70
N VAL A 240 16.67 23.41 27.45
CA VAL A 240 15.28 23.35 26.93
C VAL A 240 14.81 24.70 26.35
N ASP A 241 15.48 25.79 26.74
CA ASP A 241 15.33 27.14 26.17
C ASP A 241 16.48 27.52 25.22
N GLY A 242 17.31 26.53 24.83
CA GLY A 242 18.40 26.69 23.89
C GLY A 242 17.95 26.88 22.44
N LYS A 243 18.85 27.43 21.61
CA LYS A 243 18.59 27.64 20.16
C LYS A 243 18.47 26.34 19.35
N ASN A 244 18.99 25.22 19.85
CA ASN A 244 18.93 23.94 19.17
C ASN A 244 17.68 23.15 19.61
N LEU A 245 16.74 22.96 18.68
CA LEU A 245 15.45 22.32 18.97
C LEU A 245 15.56 20.80 19.17
N HIS A 246 16.54 20.13 18.56
CA HIS A 246 16.75 18.68 18.72
C HIS A 246 17.35 18.35 20.10
N VAL A 247 18.32 19.16 20.55
CA VAL A 247 18.85 19.15 21.93
C VAL A 247 17.74 19.41 22.93
N ALA A 248 16.94 20.46 22.74
CA ALA A 248 15.81 20.76 23.63
C ALA A 248 14.73 19.65 23.64
N ALA A 249 14.46 19.02 22.50
CA ALA A 249 13.55 17.88 22.40
C ALA A 249 14.09 16.63 23.13
N ALA A 250 15.38 16.33 23.00
CA ALA A 250 16.02 15.22 23.71
C ALA A 250 16.00 15.42 25.25
N VAL A 251 16.14 16.66 25.73
CA VAL A 251 15.94 16.96 27.16
C VAL A 251 14.47 16.78 27.57
N LEU A 252 13.50 17.11 26.72
CA LEU A 252 12.08 16.87 27.03
C LEU A 252 11.77 15.35 27.07
N GLU A 253 12.32 14.55 26.16
CA GLU A 253 12.09 13.09 26.16
C GLU A 253 12.66 12.42 27.42
N GLY A 254 13.87 12.81 27.85
CA GLY A 254 14.53 12.22 29.03
C GLY A 254 13.82 12.50 30.36
N LEU A 255 13.00 13.56 30.45
CA LEU A 255 12.19 13.86 31.64
C LEU A 255 11.17 12.78 31.98
N ARG A 256 10.87 11.85 31.06
CA ARG A 256 9.95 10.72 31.30
C ARG A 256 10.34 9.82 32.48
N ARG A 257 11.60 9.89 32.94
CA ARG A 257 12.10 9.17 34.14
C ARG A 257 11.79 9.89 35.46
N PHE A 258 11.45 11.17 35.40
CA PHE A 258 11.24 12.05 36.55
C PHE A 258 9.85 12.69 36.49
N PRO A 259 8.76 11.92 36.64
CA PRO A 259 7.39 12.40 36.57
C PRO A 259 6.99 13.14 37.86
N THR A 260 7.66 14.25 38.14
CA THR A 260 7.42 15.12 39.30
C THR A 260 6.71 16.41 38.87
N ALA A 261 6.12 17.15 39.81
CA ALA A 261 5.38 18.38 39.50
C ALA A 261 6.22 19.39 38.67
N ARG A 262 7.54 19.48 38.95
CA ARG A 262 8.49 20.32 38.21
C ARG A 262 8.63 19.94 36.73
N THR A 263 8.48 18.65 36.42
CA THR A 263 8.41 18.14 35.04
C THR A 263 7.07 18.45 34.40
N ALA A 264 5.95 18.26 35.11
CA ALA A 264 4.61 18.56 34.59
C ALA A 264 4.48 20.03 34.17
N ASP A 265 4.87 20.94 35.06
CA ASP A 265 5.06 22.39 34.86
C ASP A 265 5.78 22.74 33.54
N LEU A 266 6.87 22.03 33.25
CA LEU A 266 7.73 22.30 32.09
C LEU A 266 7.11 21.74 30.80
N LEU A 267 6.49 20.56 30.88
CA LEU A 267 5.76 19.94 29.78
C LEU A 267 4.54 20.78 29.38
N GLU A 268 3.75 21.26 30.34
CA GLU A 268 2.61 22.16 30.09
C GLU A 268 3.07 23.45 29.40
N ARG A 269 4.04 24.18 29.98
CA ARG A 269 4.57 25.43 29.38
C ARG A 269 5.05 25.22 27.94
N LYS A 270 5.74 24.10 27.66
CA LYS A 270 6.27 23.78 26.32
C LYS A 270 5.19 23.27 25.36
N LEU A 271 4.16 22.58 25.85
CA LEU A 271 3.00 22.15 25.05
C LEU A 271 2.09 23.34 24.68
N ALA A 272 1.96 24.33 25.57
CA ALA A 272 1.18 25.55 25.36
C ALA A 272 1.89 26.58 24.45
N SER A 273 3.19 26.82 24.65
CA SER A 273 3.92 27.94 24.02
C SER A 273 5.04 27.54 23.05
N GLY A 274 5.52 26.29 23.09
CA GLY A 274 6.72 25.88 22.33
C GLY A 274 6.53 25.75 20.82
N PRO A 275 7.63 25.65 20.04
CA PRO A 275 7.59 25.22 18.64
C PRO A 275 7.03 23.80 18.49
N GLN A 276 6.52 23.45 17.30
CA GLN A 276 5.91 22.14 17.02
C GLN A 276 6.77 20.94 17.49
N VAL A 277 8.08 20.98 17.25
CA VAL A 277 9.03 19.92 17.66
C VAL A 277 8.99 19.71 19.18
N LEU A 278 8.96 20.79 19.98
CA LEU A 278 8.92 20.69 21.44
C LEU A 278 7.53 20.29 21.97
N ARG A 279 6.45 20.66 21.27
CA ARG A 279 5.09 20.16 21.59
C ARG A 279 4.98 18.65 21.38
N LEU A 280 5.53 18.14 20.28
CA LEU A 280 5.55 16.70 19.98
C LEU A 280 6.45 15.93 20.95
N ALA A 281 7.62 16.47 21.30
CA ALA A 281 8.49 15.90 22.34
C ALA A 281 7.83 15.88 23.72
N ALA A 282 7.11 16.95 24.10
CA ALA A 282 6.34 17.00 25.34
C ALA A 282 5.23 15.93 25.36
N LEU A 283 4.44 15.80 24.29
CA LEU A 283 3.42 14.75 24.16
C LEU A 283 4.01 13.34 24.25
N ALA A 284 5.16 13.09 23.62
CA ALA A 284 5.87 11.81 23.72
C ALA A 284 6.40 11.53 25.14
N CYS A 285 6.85 12.57 25.87
CA CYS A 285 7.21 12.46 27.27
C CYS A 285 5.99 12.12 28.16
N ILE A 286 4.82 12.70 27.88
CA ILE A 286 3.58 12.42 28.64
C ILE A 286 3.14 10.96 28.43
N GLU A 287 3.15 10.45 27.18
CA GLU A 287 2.88 9.02 26.92
C GLU A 287 3.91 8.10 27.62
N GLY A 288 5.20 8.44 27.54
CA GLY A 288 6.27 7.67 28.19
C GLY A 288 6.19 7.67 29.72
N ALA A 289 5.76 8.78 30.32
CA ALA A 289 5.49 8.90 31.76
C ALA A 289 4.24 8.09 32.16
N ALA A 290 3.16 8.14 31.38
CA ALA A 290 1.95 7.34 31.63
C ALA A 290 2.22 5.83 31.55
N ALA A 291 3.02 5.39 30.56
CA ALA A 291 3.43 3.99 30.41
C ALA A 291 4.29 3.49 31.58
N GLN A 292 5.17 4.33 32.13
CA GLN A 292 5.94 4.01 33.35
C GLN A 292 5.06 4.06 34.60
N ALA A 293 4.18 5.05 34.72
CA ALA A 293 3.25 5.17 35.84
C ALA A 293 2.36 3.92 35.97
N ALA A 294 1.85 3.38 34.85
CA ALA A 294 1.06 2.14 34.84
C ALA A 294 1.81 0.92 35.43
N GLN A 295 3.14 0.90 35.37
CA GLN A 295 3.99 -0.16 35.93
C GLN A 295 4.50 0.17 37.35
N ALA A 296 4.36 1.42 37.81
CA ALA A 296 4.85 1.87 39.10
C ALA A 296 3.81 1.65 40.22
N THR A 297 4.29 1.12 41.35
CA THR A 297 3.51 0.94 42.59
C THR A 297 3.07 2.27 43.21
N THR A 298 3.79 3.35 42.92
CA THR A 298 3.49 4.70 43.39
C THR A 298 2.51 5.40 42.44
N PRO A 299 1.46 6.08 42.95
CA PRO A 299 0.62 6.93 42.10
C PRO A 299 1.45 8.13 41.61
N VAL A 300 1.52 8.28 40.29
CA VAL A 300 1.97 9.51 39.63
C VAL A 300 0.72 10.33 39.35
N ASP A 301 0.68 11.56 39.84
CA ASP A 301 -0.37 12.53 39.47
C ASP A 301 -0.12 13.00 38.03
N LEU A 302 -1.08 12.71 37.15
CA LEU A 302 -1.07 13.10 35.73
C LEU A 302 -2.20 14.10 35.41
N ASP A 303 -3.05 14.44 36.38
CA ASP A 303 -4.24 15.27 36.15
C ASP A 303 -3.91 16.68 35.62
N PRO A 304 -2.84 17.37 36.09
CA PRO A 304 -2.40 18.64 35.50
C PRO A 304 -2.08 18.53 34.00
N LEU A 305 -1.57 17.37 33.55
CA LEU A 305 -1.19 17.14 32.16
C LEU A 305 -2.40 16.83 31.26
N ILE A 306 -3.50 16.30 31.83
CA ILE A 306 -4.73 16.04 31.04
C ILE A 306 -5.25 17.35 30.43
N GLY A 307 -5.30 18.44 31.20
CA GLY A 307 -5.74 19.74 30.70
C GLY A 307 -4.89 20.25 29.52
N ALA A 308 -3.57 20.08 29.61
CA ALA A 308 -2.64 20.47 28.56
C ALA A 308 -2.76 19.59 27.30
N VAL A 309 -2.94 18.28 27.44
CA VAL A 309 -3.19 17.36 26.30
C VAL A 309 -4.55 17.64 25.67
N VAL A 310 -5.60 17.90 26.47
CA VAL A 310 -6.94 18.27 26.00
C VAL A 310 -6.89 19.56 25.17
N ALA A 311 -6.15 20.59 25.62
CA ALA A 311 -5.93 21.80 24.83
C ALA A 311 -5.19 21.53 23.50
N ALA A 312 -4.28 20.55 23.47
CA ALA A 312 -3.57 20.14 22.26
C ALA A 312 -4.45 19.42 21.22
N LEU A 313 -5.61 18.87 21.61
CA LEU A 313 -6.59 18.26 20.68
C LEU A 313 -7.19 19.29 19.70
N GLY A 314 -7.31 20.56 20.11
CA GLY A 314 -7.79 21.67 19.28
C GLY A 314 -6.68 22.44 18.54
N HIS A 315 -5.44 21.99 18.61
CA HIS A 315 -4.28 22.73 18.09
C HIS A 315 -4.30 22.84 16.54
N PRO A 316 -3.92 23.97 15.90
CA PRO A 316 -4.04 24.15 14.45
C PRO A 316 -3.21 23.16 13.60
N HIS A 317 -2.01 22.77 14.06
CA HIS A 317 -1.21 21.75 13.36
C HIS A 317 -1.74 20.32 13.60
N VAL A 318 -2.09 19.62 12.51
CA VAL A 318 -2.62 18.23 12.50
C VAL A 318 -1.78 17.26 13.32
N ALA A 319 -0.45 17.30 13.16
CA ALA A 319 0.46 16.39 13.86
C ALA A 319 0.36 16.49 15.39
N VAL A 320 0.12 17.70 15.93
CA VAL A 320 -0.06 17.92 17.37
C VAL A 320 -1.41 17.36 17.84
N ARG A 321 -2.49 17.55 17.08
CA ARG A 321 -3.82 16.99 17.40
C ARG A 321 -3.81 15.47 17.41
N ASN A 322 -3.26 14.86 16.36
CA ASN A 322 -3.20 13.40 16.22
C ASN A 322 -2.38 12.80 17.37
N ARG A 323 -1.21 13.37 17.67
CA ARG A 323 -0.35 12.91 18.76
C ARG A 323 -1.00 13.13 20.13
N ALA A 324 -1.75 14.20 20.34
CA ALA A 324 -2.55 14.39 21.55
C ALA A 324 -3.68 13.36 21.68
N GLY A 325 -4.34 12.98 20.58
CA GLY A 325 -5.33 11.89 20.55
C GLY A 325 -4.72 10.53 20.89
N GLU A 326 -3.54 10.21 20.36
CA GLU A 326 -2.78 9.01 20.72
C GLU A 326 -2.44 8.98 22.22
N VAL A 327 -1.97 10.10 22.79
CA VAL A 327 -1.69 10.24 24.23
C VAL A 327 -2.95 10.03 25.07
N MET A 328 -4.10 10.61 24.67
CA MET A 328 -5.38 10.39 25.36
C MET A 328 -5.81 8.91 25.30
N ALA A 329 -5.65 8.25 24.15
CA ALA A 329 -5.95 6.82 24.01
C ALA A 329 -4.95 5.92 24.76
N ALA A 330 -3.72 6.36 25.00
CA ALA A 330 -2.77 5.70 25.90
C ALA A 330 -3.16 5.87 27.38
N LEU A 331 -3.52 7.09 27.79
CA LEU A 331 -4.03 7.38 29.14
C LEU A 331 -5.29 6.55 29.45
N SER A 332 -6.26 6.48 28.53
CA SER A 332 -7.48 5.67 28.66
C SER A 332 -7.17 4.20 28.98
N ARG A 333 -6.18 3.62 28.27
CA ARG A 333 -5.77 2.21 28.43
C ARG A 333 -4.99 1.93 29.72
N SER A 334 -4.53 2.96 30.43
CA SER A 334 -3.85 2.81 31.73
C SER A 334 -4.80 2.61 32.91
N GLU A 335 -6.12 2.78 32.70
CA GLU A 335 -7.19 2.69 33.71
C GLU A 335 -7.09 3.68 34.89
N ARG A 336 -6.06 4.53 34.93
CA ARG A 336 -5.88 5.57 35.97
C ARG A 336 -6.63 6.87 35.69
N VAL A 337 -7.29 7.02 34.54
CA VAL A 337 -7.96 8.26 34.10
C VAL A 337 -9.35 7.98 33.51
N GLU A 338 -10.41 8.54 34.09
CA GLU A 338 -11.79 8.39 33.59
C GLU A 338 -12.11 9.40 32.47
N LEU A 339 -11.83 9.03 31.22
CA LEU A 339 -12.01 9.94 30.08
C LEU A 339 -13.45 10.11 29.58
N GLY A 340 -14.42 9.32 30.06
CA GLY A 340 -15.80 9.33 29.54
C GLY A 340 -16.48 10.70 29.57
N ARG A 341 -16.38 11.40 30.71
CA ARG A 341 -16.91 12.76 30.88
C ARG A 341 -16.21 13.77 29.96
N THR A 342 -14.89 13.66 29.81
CA THR A 342 -14.06 14.52 28.96
C THR A 342 -14.39 14.34 27.48
N VAL A 343 -14.56 13.10 27.01
CA VAL A 343 -14.92 12.82 25.60
C VAL A 343 -16.33 13.32 25.27
N VAL A 344 -17.32 13.16 26.15
CA VAL A 344 -18.67 13.73 25.96
C VAL A 344 -18.65 15.26 25.91
N TRP A 345 -17.77 15.91 26.67
CA TRP A 345 -17.57 17.37 26.60
C TRP A 345 -16.90 17.79 25.29
N LEU A 346 -15.83 17.09 24.86
CA LEU A 346 -15.13 17.38 23.60
C LEU A 346 -16.00 17.16 22.36
N LEU A 347 -16.90 16.16 22.37
CA LEU A 347 -17.92 15.93 21.33
C LEU A 347 -18.96 17.06 21.24
N ARG A 348 -18.96 18.04 22.17
CA ARG A 348 -19.79 19.26 22.10
C ARG A 348 -18.99 20.51 21.73
N SER A 349 -17.71 20.36 21.35
CA SER A 349 -16.87 21.48 20.90
C SER A 349 -17.39 22.09 19.60
N GLY A 350 -17.35 23.42 19.49
CA GLY A 350 -17.63 24.11 18.22
C GLY A 350 -16.63 23.75 17.11
N ASP A 351 -15.39 23.41 17.47
CA ASP A 351 -14.38 22.95 16.52
C ASP A 351 -14.59 21.49 16.10
N VAL A 352 -14.80 21.29 14.80
CA VAL A 352 -14.96 19.97 14.18
C VAL A 352 -13.71 19.09 14.35
N HIS A 353 -12.50 19.65 14.40
CA HIS A 353 -11.29 18.84 14.59
C HIS A 353 -11.21 18.24 16.00
N THR A 354 -11.57 19.01 17.01
CA THR A 354 -11.73 18.57 18.40
C THR A 354 -12.81 17.48 18.50
N ARG A 355 -13.99 17.67 17.88
CA ARG A 355 -15.05 16.64 17.87
C ARG A 355 -14.61 15.35 17.19
N ARG A 356 -13.91 15.45 16.04
CA ARG A 356 -13.34 14.27 15.36
C ARG A 356 -12.32 13.54 16.23
N MET A 357 -11.37 14.25 16.85
CA MET A 357 -10.38 13.58 17.71
C MET A 357 -11.03 12.93 18.93
N ALA A 358 -12.08 13.54 19.49
CA ALA A 358 -12.87 12.93 20.56
C ALA A 358 -13.58 11.65 20.11
N ALA A 359 -14.14 11.62 18.90
CA ALA A 359 -14.79 10.43 18.34
C ALA A 359 -13.82 9.28 18.03
N GLU A 360 -12.54 9.57 17.72
CA GLU A 360 -11.51 8.54 17.61
C GLU A 360 -11.09 7.99 18.98
N VAL A 361 -10.80 8.89 19.94
CA VAL A 361 -10.44 8.52 21.33
C VAL A 361 -11.55 7.71 22.01
N LEU A 362 -12.82 8.00 21.70
CA LEU A 362 -13.99 7.31 22.23
C LEU A 362 -13.91 5.77 22.11
N ARG A 363 -13.32 5.25 21.03
CA ARG A 363 -13.14 3.79 20.81
C ARG A 363 -12.18 3.13 21.80
N SER A 364 -11.44 3.92 22.59
CA SER A 364 -10.54 3.47 23.65
C SER A 364 -11.10 3.69 25.07
N VAL A 365 -12.31 4.24 25.19
CA VAL A 365 -12.98 4.48 26.48
C VAL A 365 -13.85 3.28 26.85
N LYS A 366 -13.73 2.80 28.09
CA LYS A 366 -14.60 1.75 28.64
C LYS A 366 -15.82 2.38 29.32
N ASP A 367 -16.98 1.73 29.23
CA ASP A 367 -18.20 2.09 29.95
C ASP A 367 -18.66 0.96 30.90
N PRO A 368 -17.93 0.69 31.99
CA PRO A 368 -18.21 -0.45 32.88
C PRO A 368 -19.54 -0.33 33.65
N HIS A 369 -20.20 0.84 33.59
CA HIS A 369 -21.47 1.11 34.28
C HIS A 369 -22.65 1.36 33.31
N GLY A 370 -22.43 1.33 31.99
CA GLY A 370 -23.47 1.60 30.99
C GLY A 370 -23.97 3.06 31.01
N GLU A 371 -23.16 3.98 31.51
CA GLU A 371 -23.50 5.38 31.76
C GLU A 371 -23.05 6.34 30.65
N LEU A 372 -22.11 5.93 29.79
CA LEU A 372 -21.53 6.76 28.74
C LEU A 372 -22.42 6.75 27.49
N TRP A 373 -22.87 5.57 27.05
CA TRP A 373 -23.58 5.43 25.78
C TRP A 373 -24.88 6.25 25.66
N PRO A 374 -25.73 6.45 26.70
CA PRO A 374 -26.93 7.28 26.56
C PRO A 374 -26.58 8.76 26.32
N LYS A 375 -25.43 9.21 26.85
CA LYS A 375 -24.92 10.58 26.73
C LYS A 375 -24.34 10.87 25.34
N LEU A 376 -24.03 9.82 24.57
CA LEU A 376 -23.50 9.88 23.19
C LEU A 376 -24.59 9.89 22.11
N LEU A 377 -25.83 9.48 22.42
CA LEU A 377 -26.94 9.45 21.45
C LEU A 377 -27.21 10.82 20.78
N GLY A 378 -26.93 11.92 21.48
CA GLY A 378 -27.03 13.27 20.91
C GLY A 378 -25.98 13.54 19.82
N SER A 379 -24.78 12.99 19.94
CA SER A 379 -23.66 13.19 18.99
C SER A 379 -23.88 12.47 17.64
N LEU A 380 -24.85 11.56 17.56
CA LEU A 380 -25.32 11.01 16.29
C LEU A 380 -26.07 12.04 15.42
N ARG A 381 -26.40 13.22 15.96
CA ARG A 381 -26.98 14.37 15.24
C ARG A 381 -25.96 15.48 14.95
N ASP A 382 -24.65 15.21 15.09
CA ASP A 382 -23.57 16.13 14.65
C ASP A 382 -23.67 16.43 13.15
N ASP A 383 -23.34 17.65 12.71
CA ASP A 383 -23.26 18.02 11.30
C ASP A 383 -22.21 17.21 10.53
N ASP A 384 -21.10 16.83 11.19
CA ASP A 384 -19.98 16.13 10.58
C ASP A 384 -20.24 14.62 10.45
N TRP A 385 -20.30 14.14 9.21
CA TRP A 385 -20.63 12.73 8.92
C TRP A 385 -19.62 11.74 9.51
N TRP A 386 -18.35 12.14 9.64
CA TRP A 386 -17.29 11.26 10.14
C TRP A 386 -17.36 11.14 11.66
N VAL A 387 -17.76 12.21 12.37
CA VAL A 387 -18.10 12.14 13.81
C VAL A 387 -19.28 11.19 14.01
N ARG A 388 -20.36 11.32 13.23
CA ARG A 388 -21.53 10.40 13.31
C ARG A 388 -21.11 8.94 13.11
N ASP A 389 -20.28 8.66 12.11
CA ASP A 389 -19.80 7.32 11.77
C ASP A 389 -18.91 6.69 12.87
N ARG A 390 -17.95 7.43 13.43
CA ARG A 390 -17.10 6.94 14.55
C ARG A 390 -17.86 6.81 15.87
N VAL A 391 -18.79 7.73 16.17
CA VAL A 391 -19.67 7.60 17.35
C VAL A 391 -20.62 6.40 17.19
N MET A 392 -21.08 6.10 15.98
CA MET A 392 -21.91 4.92 15.69
C MET A 392 -21.16 3.61 15.92
N ASP A 393 -19.90 3.50 15.46
CA ASP A 393 -19.05 2.34 15.77
C ASP A 393 -18.94 2.12 17.28
N ALA A 394 -18.55 3.18 18.03
CA ALA A 394 -18.40 3.09 19.47
C ALA A 394 -19.72 2.80 20.20
N LEU A 395 -20.85 3.34 19.74
CA LEU A 395 -22.16 3.06 20.35
C LEU A 395 -22.58 1.60 20.17
N VAL A 396 -22.32 0.99 19.00
CA VAL A 396 -22.59 -0.44 18.79
C VAL A 396 -21.76 -1.30 19.75
N ASP A 397 -20.48 -0.98 19.92
CA ASP A 397 -19.56 -1.69 20.81
C ASP A 397 -19.88 -1.49 22.32
N LEU A 398 -20.32 -0.28 22.72
CA LEU A 398 -20.58 0.08 24.12
C LEU A 398 -21.97 -0.36 24.63
N ALA A 399 -22.99 -0.29 23.78
CA ALA A 399 -24.39 -0.45 24.19
C ALA A 399 -25.05 -1.73 23.67
N GLY A 400 -24.58 -2.29 22.55
CA GLY A 400 -25.17 -3.47 21.91
C GLY A 400 -26.70 -3.37 21.78
N LYS A 401 -27.41 -4.40 22.25
CA LYS A 401 -28.88 -4.46 22.25
C LYS A 401 -29.58 -3.32 23.02
N GLY A 402 -28.88 -2.59 23.88
CA GLY A 402 -29.43 -1.40 24.55
C GLY A 402 -29.89 -0.31 23.57
N LEU A 403 -29.34 -0.28 22.36
CA LEU A 403 -29.74 0.64 21.28
C LEU A 403 -31.06 0.25 20.59
N SER A 404 -31.49 -1.00 20.68
CA SER A 404 -32.59 -1.55 19.87
C SER A 404 -33.88 -0.71 19.99
N GLY A 405 -34.29 -0.35 21.20
CA GLY A 405 -35.47 0.49 21.43
C GLY A 405 -35.33 1.91 20.87
N TYR A 406 -34.13 2.49 20.91
CA TYR A 406 -33.85 3.83 20.36
C TYR A 406 -33.87 3.81 18.82
N MET A 407 -33.27 2.79 18.21
CA MET A 407 -33.29 2.64 16.75
C MET A 407 -34.70 2.34 16.23
N VAL A 408 -35.49 1.54 16.95
CA VAL A 408 -36.91 1.31 16.64
C VAL A 408 -37.72 2.62 16.70
N ALA A 409 -37.48 3.49 17.70
CA ALA A 409 -38.09 4.81 17.72
C ALA A 409 -37.63 5.70 16.55
N TRP A 410 -36.38 5.58 16.12
CA TRP A 410 -35.83 6.34 14.99
C TRP A 410 -36.32 5.87 13.62
N LEU A 411 -36.87 4.65 13.49
CA LEU A 411 -37.64 4.23 12.30
C LEU A 411 -38.94 5.04 12.11
N GLN A 412 -39.28 5.94 13.03
CA GLN A 412 -40.43 6.85 12.94
C GLN A 412 -39.99 8.34 12.94
N ASP A 413 -38.69 8.64 12.77
CA ASP A 413 -38.21 10.01 12.63
C ASP A 413 -38.64 10.60 11.27
N HIS A 414 -38.89 11.92 11.24
CA HIS A 414 -39.32 12.64 10.05
C HIS A 414 -38.24 12.61 8.94
N SER A 415 -36.96 12.55 9.32
CA SER A 415 -35.83 12.51 8.39
C SER A 415 -35.61 11.11 7.81
N ASP A 416 -35.65 10.99 6.48
CA ASP A 416 -35.29 9.76 5.75
C ASP A 416 -33.86 9.30 6.06
N VAL A 417 -32.93 10.25 6.23
CA VAL A 417 -31.54 9.97 6.62
C VAL A 417 -31.48 9.32 8.00
N VAL A 418 -32.31 9.74 8.96
CA VAL A 418 -32.36 9.14 10.31
C VAL A 418 -32.99 7.75 10.27
N ARG A 419 -34.07 7.54 9.50
CA ARG A 419 -34.70 6.21 9.34
C ARG A 419 -33.75 5.21 8.67
N ARG A 420 -33.11 5.59 7.55
CA ARG A 420 -32.08 4.77 6.88
C ARG A 420 -30.88 4.49 7.77
N PHE A 421 -30.46 5.45 8.60
CA PHE A 421 -29.38 5.26 9.57
C PHE A 421 -29.77 4.26 10.67
N ALA A 422 -30.99 4.34 11.20
CA ALA A 422 -31.50 3.37 12.17
C ALA A 422 -31.54 1.94 11.58
N LEU A 423 -31.97 1.77 10.33
CA LEU A 423 -31.88 0.49 9.62
C LEU A 423 -30.43 -0.03 9.49
N HIS A 424 -29.45 0.84 9.26
CA HIS A 424 -28.04 0.45 9.23
C HIS A 424 -27.52 -0.03 10.59
N VAL A 425 -27.92 0.62 11.69
CA VAL A 425 -27.54 0.18 13.05
C VAL A 425 -28.24 -1.14 13.39
N LEU A 426 -29.53 -1.29 13.09
CA LEU A 426 -30.28 -2.53 13.31
C LEU A 426 -29.68 -3.72 12.54
N HIS A 427 -29.18 -3.49 11.31
CA HIS A 427 -28.42 -4.47 10.54
C HIS A 427 -27.20 -5.01 11.29
N ARG A 428 -26.47 -4.14 12.00
CA ARG A 428 -25.27 -4.51 12.79
C ARG A 428 -25.63 -5.20 14.11
N LEU A 429 -26.72 -4.77 14.75
CA LEU A 429 -27.18 -5.33 16.03
C LEU A 429 -27.79 -6.74 15.91
N LYS A 430 -28.42 -7.03 14.75
CA LYS A 430 -29.11 -8.30 14.46
C LYS A 430 -30.05 -8.78 15.57
N ASP A 431 -30.77 -7.84 16.19
CA ASP A 431 -31.57 -8.10 17.37
C ASP A 431 -33.00 -8.57 17.00
N PRO A 432 -33.38 -9.84 17.24
CA PRO A 432 -34.61 -10.41 16.71
C PRO A 432 -35.90 -9.75 17.22
N ASP A 433 -35.86 -9.05 18.35
CA ASP A 433 -37.03 -8.36 18.91
C ASP A 433 -37.39 -7.09 18.13
N THR A 434 -36.46 -6.56 17.33
CA THR A 434 -36.68 -5.38 16.47
C THR A 434 -37.38 -5.71 15.15
N ILE A 435 -37.51 -7.01 14.80
CA ILE A 435 -37.97 -7.44 13.48
C ILE A 435 -39.38 -6.95 13.12
N ALA A 436 -40.29 -6.84 14.10
CA ALA A 436 -41.64 -6.33 13.89
C ALA A 436 -41.65 -4.85 13.45
N ALA A 437 -40.71 -4.03 13.97
CA ALA A 437 -40.58 -2.63 13.59
C ALA A 437 -39.90 -2.46 12.22
N VAL A 438 -38.92 -3.31 11.88
CA VAL A 438 -38.32 -3.34 10.54
C VAL A 438 -39.34 -3.79 9.49
N VAL A 439 -40.17 -4.80 9.81
CA VAL A 439 -41.31 -5.22 8.99
C VAL A 439 -42.34 -4.10 8.83
N HIS A 440 -42.63 -3.34 9.89
CA HIS A 440 -43.51 -2.17 9.79
C HIS A 440 -42.92 -1.12 8.83
N CYS A 441 -41.66 -0.74 8.99
CA CYS A 441 -40.94 0.19 8.11
C CYS A 441 -40.99 -0.25 6.63
N ALA A 442 -40.71 -1.53 6.32
CA ALA A 442 -40.82 -2.06 4.95
C ALA A 442 -42.22 -1.89 4.34
N ARG A 443 -43.28 -1.94 5.16
CA ARG A 443 -44.68 -1.74 4.75
C ARG A 443 -45.08 -0.28 4.60
N THR A 444 -44.66 0.61 5.51
CA THR A 444 -45.29 1.93 5.70
C THR A 444 -44.39 3.15 5.50
N ASP A 445 -43.07 2.98 5.37
CA ASP A 445 -42.16 4.13 5.16
C ASP A 445 -42.43 4.79 3.79
N PRO A 446 -42.58 6.13 3.69
CA PRO A 446 -42.76 6.80 2.40
C PRO A 446 -41.52 6.77 1.48
N ASP A 447 -40.33 6.44 2.00
CA ASP A 447 -39.11 6.33 1.20
C ASP A 447 -38.87 4.91 0.69
N TRP A 448 -38.92 4.73 -0.64
CA TRP A 448 -38.66 3.45 -1.30
C TRP A 448 -37.32 2.81 -0.86
N TRP A 449 -36.26 3.61 -0.69
CA TRP A 449 -34.94 3.09 -0.35
C TRP A 449 -34.87 2.59 1.11
N ALA A 450 -35.53 3.26 2.05
CA ALA A 450 -35.73 2.77 3.41
C ALA A 450 -36.52 1.45 3.42
N ARG A 451 -37.57 1.33 2.60
CA ARG A 451 -38.35 0.08 2.48
C ARG A 451 -37.50 -1.08 1.93
N GLU A 452 -36.75 -0.87 0.85
CA GLU A 452 -35.81 -1.85 0.29
C GLU A 452 -34.77 -2.26 1.35
N LYS A 453 -34.18 -1.28 2.04
CA LYS A 453 -33.17 -1.54 3.07
C LYS A 453 -33.73 -2.29 4.27
N ALA A 454 -35.00 -2.07 4.63
CA ALA A 454 -35.69 -2.85 5.65
C ALA A 454 -35.88 -4.32 5.21
N VAL A 455 -36.20 -4.58 3.94
CA VAL A 455 -36.27 -5.95 3.39
C VAL A 455 -34.91 -6.65 3.43
N GLU A 456 -33.80 -5.95 3.13
CA GLU A 456 -32.44 -6.51 3.31
C GLU A 456 -32.13 -6.86 4.76
N VAL A 457 -32.51 -6.00 5.73
CA VAL A 457 -32.29 -6.23 7.16
C VAL A 457 -33.07 -7.46 7.64
N ILE A 458 -34.32 -7.62 7.20
CA ILE A 458 -35.14 -8.80 7.49
C ILE A 458 -34.48 -10.09 6.95
N ALA A 459 -33.93 -10.04 5.73
CA ALA A 459 -33.21 -11.18 5.13
C ALA A 459 -31.95 -11.55 5.93
N GLU A 460 -31.23 -10.56 6.46
CA GLU A 460 -30.00 -10.75 7.26
C GLU A 460 -30.25 -11.16 8.72
N PHE A 461 -31.49 -11.06 9.22
CA PHE A 461 -31.89 -11.60 10.52
C PHE A 461 -32.15 -13.12 10.47
N ASN A 462 -32.40 -13.68 9.28
CA ASN A 462 -32.68 -15.10 9.05
C ASN A 462 -33.80 -15.71 9.93
N ASP A 463 -34.85 -14.93 10.20
CA ASP A 463 -35.92 -15.28 11.13
C ASP A 463 -37.23 -15.63 10.41
N VAL A 464 -37.71 -16.85 10.63
CA VAL A 464 -38.94 -17.40 10.05
C VAL A 464 -40.18 -16.58 10.42
N ARG A 465 -40.17 -15.84 11.55
CA ARG A 465 -41.30 -15.00 11.99
C ARG A 465 -41.66 -13.89 10.99
N ALA A 466 -40.71 -13.45 10.13
CA ALA A 466 -40.98 -12.46 9.09
C ALA A 466 -41.46 -13.05 7.75
N LEU A 467 -41.46 -14.38 7.58
CA LEU A 467 -41.87 -15.05 6.34
C LEU A 467 -43.27 -14.61 5.83
N PRO A 468 -44.33 -14.55 6.66
CA PRO A 468 -45.65 -14.12 6.19
C PRO A 468 -45.64 -12.68 5.66
N SER A 469 -44.89 -11.79 6.32
CA SER A 469 -44.79 -10.38 5.95
C SER A 469 -43.99 -10.15 4.68
N LEU A 470 -42.95 -10.96 4.42
CA LEU A 470 -42.21 -10.93 3.15
C LEU A 470 -43.09 -11.41 1.98
N ILE A 471 -43.91 -12.45 2.18
CA ILE A 471 -44.87 -12.94 1.19
C ILE A 471 -45.95 -11.88 0.93
N GLU A 472 -46.45 -11.23 1.98
CA GLU A 472 -47.44 -10.17 1.86
C GLU A 472 -46.89 -8.96 1.08
N LEU A 473 -45.68 -8.48 1.43
CA LEU A 473 -44.97 -7.41 0.72
C LEU A 473 -44.73 -7.76 -0.76
N MET A 474 -44.23 -8.97 -1.04
CA MET A 474 -43.99 -9.47 -2.40
C MET A 474 -45.26 -9.46 -3.27
N THR A 475 -46.42 -9.72 -2.66
CA THR A 475 -47.71 -9.83 -3.36
C THR A 475 -48.42 -8.48 -3.49
N GLN A 476 -48.33 -7.61 -2.48
CA GLN A 476 -49.03 -6.32 -2.44
C GLN A 476 -48.21 -5.14 -2.98
N THR A 477 -46.87 -5.24 -3.03
CA THR A 477 -45.97 -4.15 -3.46
C THR A 477 -45.08 -4.60 -4.63
N PRO A 478 -45.47 -4.32 -5.90
CA PRO A 478 -44.65 -4.64 -7.08
C PRO A 478 -43.23 -4.05 -7.01
N GLU A 479 -43.10 -2.82 -6.51
CA GLU A 479 -41.85 -2.06 -6.36
C GLU A 479 -40.80 -2.73 -5.46
N LEU A 480 -41.22 -3.68 -4.61
CA LEU A 480 -40.37 -4.44 -3.69
C LEU A 480 -40.36 -5.93 -4.00
N GLN A 481 -41.12 -6.39 -5.00
CA GLN A 481 -41.28 -7.81 -5.30
C GLN A 481 -39.95 -8.51 -5.56
N ILE A 482 -39.04 -7.88 -6.31
CA ILE A 482 -37.67 -8.37 -6.57
C ILE A 482 -36.87 -8.50 -5.27
N ALA A 483 -36.88 -7.49 -4.41
CA ALA A 483 -36.17 -7.50 -3.13
C ALA A 483 -36.73 -8.57 -2.17
N CYS A 484 -38.06 -8.71 -2.10
CA CYS A 484 -38.70 -9.75 -1.29
C CYS A 484 -38.41 -11.16 -1.80
N ILE A 485 -38.40 -11.41 -3.12
CA ILE A 485 -38.01 -12.73 -3.67
C ILE A 485 -36.53 -13.02 -3.38
N ALA A 486 -35.64 -12.03 -3.49
CA ALA A 486 -34.23 -12.17 -3.14
C ALA A 486 -34.05 -12.50 -1.64
N ALA A 487 -34.81 -11.86 -0.75
CA ALA A 487 -34.85 -12.17 0.67
C ALA A 487 -35.35 -13.60 0.94
N LEU A 488 -36.50 -13.99 0.37
CA LEU A 488 -37.07 -15.33 0.50
C LEU A 488 -36.12 -16.43 0.00
N ARG A 489 -35.37 -16.17 -1.08
CA ARG A 489 -34.32 -17.05 -1.59
C ARG A 489 -33.14 -17.17 -0.62
N ARG A 490 -32.73 -16.07 0.02
CA ARG A 490 -31.65 -16.05 1.02
C ARG A 490 -32.02 -16.84 2.29
N LEU A 491 -33.29 -16.81 2.70
CA LEU A 491 -33.83 -17.61 3.81
C LEU A 491 -33.91 -19.13 3.49
N ALA A 492 -33.85 -19.51 2.20
CA ALA A 492 -33.84 -20.89 1.72
C ALA A 492 -35.01 -21.81 2.19
N LEU A 493 -36.11 -21.24 2.69
CA LEU A 493 -37.22 -22.01 3.26
C LEU A 493 -38.05 -22.70 2.17
N GLN A 494 -38.21 -24.02 2.25
CA GLN A 494 -39.10 -24.82 1.38
C GLN A 494 -40.56 -24.34 1.39
N GLN A 495 -41.01 -23.78 2.52
CA GLN A 495 -42.36 -23.22 2.68
C GLN A 495 -42.64 -22.02 1.75
N ALA A 496 -41.61 -21.34 1.24
CA ALA A 496 -41.77 -20.26 0.26
C ALA A 496 -42.12 -20.78 -1.15
N ALA A 497 -41.87 -22.06 -1.46
CA ALA A 497 -42.10 -22.64 -2.80
C ALA A 497 -43.55 -22.46 -3.26
N ALA A 498 -44.53 -22.67 -2.37
CA ALA A 498 -45.95 -22.50 -2.68
C ALA A 498 -46.32 -21.08 -3.18
N PHE A 499 -45.55 -20.06 -2.81
CA PHE A 499 -45.78 -18.67 -3.18
C PHE A 499 -44.86 -18.19 -4.32
N LEU A 500 -43.67 -18.78 -4.46
CA LEU A 500 -42.71 -18.45 -5.51
C LEU A 500 -42.97 -19.19 -6.83
N LEU A 501 -43.39 -20.46 -6.78
CA LEU A 501 -43.63 -21.27 -7.98
C LEU A 501 -44.71 -20.70 -8.93
N PRO A 502 -45.83 -20.10 -8.46
CA PRO A 502 -46.78 -19.45 -9.35
C PRO A 502 -46.18 -18.30 -10.16
N LEU A 503 -45.18 -17.60 -9.60
CA LEU A 503 -44.48 -16.49 -10.27
C LEU A 503 -43.57 -16.95 -11.42
N SER A 504 -43.43 -18.26 -11.66
CA SER A 504 -42.84 -18.82 -12.88
C SER A 504 -43.51 -18.34 -14.17
N THR A 505 -44.76 -17.86 -14.11
CA THR A 505 -45.51 -17.29 -15.24
C THR A 505 -45.67 -15.76 -15.17
N SER A 506 -44.90 -15.08 -14.31
CA SER A 506 -44.90 -13.61 -14.22
C SER A 506 -44.48 -12.96 -15.55
N PRO A 507 -45.12 -11.87 -16.01
CA PRO A 507 -44.68 -11.16 -17.22
C PRO A 507 -43.26 -10.61 -17.09
N GLU A 508 -42.82 -10.26 -15.88
CA GLU A 508 -41.49 -9.70 -15.61
C GLU A 508 -40.39 -10.79 -15.65
N PRO A 509 -39.42 -10.75 -16.59
CA PRO A 509 -38.48 -11.85 -16.74
C PRO A 509 -37.48 -11.99 -15.58
N ASP A 510 -37.13 -10.91 -14.90
CA ASP A 510 -36.27 -10.96 -13.69
C ASP A 510 -36.95 -11.72 -12.54
N VAL A 511 -38.28 -11.63 -12.43
CA VAL A 511 -39.05 -12.44 -11.46
C VAL A 511 -38.97 -13.92 -11.83
N ARG A 512 -39.12 -14.28 -13.11
CA ARG A 512 -38.99 -15.67 -13.60
C ARG A 512 -37.57 -16.22 -13.37
N LEU A 513 -36.53 -15.40 -13.59
CA LEU A 513 -35.14 -15.75 -13.29
C LEU A 513 -34.89 -16.01 -11.80
N LEU A 514 -35.45 -15.17 -10.90
CA LEU A 514 -35.31 -15.36 -9.46
C LEU A 514 -36.02 -16.63 -8.97
N VAL A 515 -37.18 -16.96 -9.54
CA VAL A 515 -37.90 -18.22 -9.27
C VAL A 515 -37.06 -19.43 -9.69
N LEU A 516 -36.46 -19.43 -10.89
CA LEU A 516 -35.53 -20.48 -11.30
C LEU A 516 -34.31 -20.57 -10.35
N GLY A 517 -33.75 -19.44 -9.94
CA GLY A 517 -32.64 -19.41 -8.97
C GLY A 517 -33.00 -19.96 -7.59
N TYR A 518 -34.27 -19.85 -7.16
CA TYR A 518 -34.77 -20.51 -5.96
C TYR A 518 -34.94 -22.02 -6.18
N ILE A 519 -35.54 -22.44 -7.30
CA ILE A 519 -35.73 -23.88 -7.62
C ILE A 519 -34.37 -24.60 -7.73
N GLU A 520 -33.37 -23.97 -8.36
CA GLU A 520 -32.00 -24.49 -8.43
C GLU A 520 -31.39 -24.72 -7.04
N GLN A 521 -31.67 -23.81 -6.09
CA GLN A 521 -31.12 -23.84 -4.73
C GLN A 521 -31.82 -24.88 -3.83
N GLN A 522 -33.13 -25.11 -4.03
CA GLN A 522 -33.83 -26.22 -3.36
C GLN A 522 -33.49 -27.58 -3.99
N ASN A 523 -33.18 -27.60 -5.30
CA ASN A 523 -32.81 -28.78 -6.10
C ASN A 523 -33.80 -29.96 -6.00
N ASP A 524 -35.08 -29.69 -5.71
CA ASP A 524 -36.13 -30.68 -5.54
C ASP A 524 -36.75 -31.09 -6.90
N PRO A 525 -36.70 -32.39 -7.29
CA PRO A 525 -37.30 -32.90 -8.51
C PRO A 525 -38.81 -32.70 -8.66
N ALA A 526 -39.56 -32.42 -7.58
CA ALA A 526 -40.99 -32.09 -7.64
C ALA A 526 -41.27 -30.88 -8.55
N HIS A 527 -40.29 -29.97 -8.70
CA HIS A 527 -40.41 -28.77 -9.53
C HIS A 527 -40.09 -29.00 -11.02
N TYR A 528 -39.71 -30.22 -11.42
CA TYR A 528 -39.26 -30.55 -12.79
C TYR A 528 -40.26 -30.08 -13.87
N ALA A 529 -41.56 -30.33 -13.69
CA ALA A 529 -42.61 -29.94 -14.64
C ALA A 529 -42.90 -28.42 -14.71
N THR A 530 -42.34 -27.63 -13.78
CA THR A 530 -42.35 -26.16 -13.88
C THR A 530 -41.12 -25.67 -14.62
N VAL A 531 -39.94 -26.21 -14.31
CA VAL A 531 -38.70 -25.87 -15.04
C VAL A 531 -38.79 -26.29 -16.50
N GLU A 532 -39.41 -27.43 -16.81
CA GLU A 532 -39.60 -27.91 -18.19
C GLU A 532 -40.47 -26.96 -19.03
N ARG A 533 -41.52 -26.36 -18.44
CA ARG A 533 -42.30 -25.30 -19.10
C ARG A 533 -41.51 -24.00 -19.26
N MET A 534 -40.59 -23.70 -18.35
CA MET A 534 -39.71 -22.52 -18.43
C MET A 534 -38.52 -22.71 -19.38
N ALA A 535 -38.31 -23.91 -19.93
CA ALA A 535 -37.31 -24.14 -20.99
C ALA A 535 -37.78 -23.58 -22.35
N ASP A 536 -39.09 -23.44 -22.55
CA ASP A 536 -39.73 -22.86 -23.74
C ASP A 536 -40.24 -21.42 -23.51
N ASP A 537 -39.86 -20.78 -22.40
CA ASP A 537 -40.15 -19.38 -22.02
C ASP A 537 -39.77 -18.37 -23.12
N ASP A 538 -40.36 -17.18 -23.17
CA ASP A 538 -40.04 -16.20 -24.22
C ASP A 538 -38.68 -15.49 -24.03
N GLU A 539 -38.20 -15.34 -22.79
CA GLU A 539 -36.92 -14.69 -22.48
C GLU A 539 -35.72 -15.66 -22.62
N PRO A 540 -34.72 -15.37 -23.50
CA PRO A 540 -33.53 -16.20 -23.65
C PRO A 540 -32.72 -16.47 -22.38
N ALA A 541 -32.74 -15.60 -21.36
CA ALA A 541 -32.10 -15.85 -20.07
C ALA A 541 -32.84 -16.93 -19.25
N VAL A 542 -34.17 -16.89 -19.20
CA VAL A 542 -35.01 -17.85 -18.47
C VAL A 542 -34.86 -19.24 -19.08
N ARG A 543 -35.03 -19.37 -20.40
CA ARG A 543 -34.86 -20.66 -21.11
C ARG A 543 -33.53 -21.34 -20.82
N ARG A 544 -32.41 -20.60 -20.83
CA ARG A 544 -31.08 -21.19 -20.64
C ARG A 544 -30.84 -21.66 -19.21
N LEU A 545 -31.32 -20.92 -18.20
CA LEU A 545 -31.22 -21.34 -16.81
C LEU A 545 -32.10 -22.58 -16.53
N ALA A 546 -33.31 -22.61 -17.10
CA ALA A 546 -34.19 -23.77 -17.03
C ALA A 546 -33.59 -25.00 -17.74
N ALA A 547 -33.09 -24.84 -18.98
CA ALA A 547 -32.46 -25.91 -19.74
C ALA A 547 -31.20 -26.47 -19.05
N ALA A 548 -30.36 -25.62 -18.46
CA ALA A 548 -29.19 -26.06 -17.69
C ALA A 548 -29.58 -26.87 -16.45
N LEU A 549 -30.62 -26.46 -15.72
CA LEU A 549 -31.12 -27.18 -14.54
C LEU A 549 -31.76 -28.53 -14.94
N LEU A 550 -32.53 -28.56 -16.03
CA LEU A 550 -33.08 -29.80 -16.60
C LEU A 550 -31.99 -30.74 -17.10
N ALA A 551 -30.94 -30.24 -17.73
CA ALA A 551 -29.79 -31.05 -18.14
C ALA A 551 -29.11 -31.68 -16.92
N ARG A 552 -28.89 -30.90 -15.85
CA ARG A 552 -28.31 -31.39 -14.58
C ARG A 552 -29.16 -32.49 -13.94
N TRP A 553 -30.49 -32.38 -13.98
CA TRP A 553 -31.42 -33.41 -13.50
C TRP A 553 -31.61 -34.59 -14.48
N ARG A 554 -31.42 -34.40 -15.79
CA ARG A 554 -31.45 -35.46 -16.80
C ARG A 554 -30.22 -36.37 -16.70
N VAL A 555 -29.03 -35.83 -16.40
CA VAL A 555 -27.84 -36.63 -16.05
C VAL A 555 -28.13 -37.58 -14.89
N THR A 556 -28.76 -37.09 -13.80
CA THR A 556 -29.16 -37.90 -12.65
C THR A 556 -30.22 -38.98 -12.96
N ARG A 557 -30.86 -38.91 -14.13
CA ARG A 557 -31.79 -39.93 -14.67
C ARG A 557 -31.09 -40.90 -15.63
N GLN A 558 -30.08 -40.44 -16.38
CA GLN A 558 -29.41 -41.22 -17.43
C GLN A 558 -28.41 -42.25 -16.87
N ASP A 559 -27.85 -42.04 -15.67
CA ASP A 559 -27.02 -43.02 -14.94
C ASP A 559 -27.71 -44.38 -14.65
N LYS A 560 -29.00 -44.54 -14.98
CA LYS A 560 -29.77 -45.80 -14.85
C LYS A 560 -30.15 -46.47 -16.18
N LEU A 561 -29.87 -45.85 -17.33
CA LEU A 561 -30.30 -46.34 -18.64
C LEU A 561 -29.20 -46.11 -19.70
N ALA A 562 -28.13 -46.88 -19.61
CA ALA A 562 -27.13 -46.98 -20.67
C ALA A 562 -27.50 -48.15 -21.60
N ASP A 563 -27.93 -47.86 -22.84
CA ASP A 563 -27.44 -48.55 -24.04
C ASP A 563 -27.93 -47.95 -25.37
N ALA A 564 -27.26 -48.35 -26.46
CA ALA A 564 -27.70 -48.30 -27.88
C ALA A 564 -27.90 -46.94 -28.62
N ALA A 565 -26.86 -46.54 -29.36
CA ALA A 565 -26.83 -46.09 -30.77
C ALA A 565 -27.75 -44.96 -31.32
N VAL A 566 -27.16 -44.14 -32.21
CA VAL A 566 -27.80 -43.00 -32.92
C VAL A 566 -27.81 -43.23 -34.44
N PRO A 567 -28.87 -42.80 -35.14
CA PRO A 567 -28.67 -42.07 -36.40
C PRO A 567 -29.52 -40.78 -36.53
N ALA A 568 -28.94 -39.75 -37.14
CA ALA A 568 -29.62 -38.54 -37.64
C ALA A 568 -29.63 -38.57 -39.20
N PRO A 569 -30.35 -37.71 -39.95
CA PRO A 569 -30.20 -36.23 -40.01
C PRO A 569 -31.59 -35.52 -40.05
N VAL A 570 -31.85 -34.25 -40.42
CA VAL A 570 -31.17 -33.03 -40.97
C VAL A 570 -32.02 -31.81 -40.48
N VAL A 571 -31.67 -30.51 -40.54
CA VAL A 571 -30.51 -29.72 -41.04
C VAL A 571 -30.22 -28.58 -40.05
N ALA A 572 -28.95 -28.22 -39.87
CA ALA A 572 -28.50 -26.85 -39.59
C ALA A 572 -27.09 -26.67 -40.21
N ALA A 573 -26.68 -25.43 -40.51
CA ALA A 573 -25.31 -25.19 -41.01
C ALA A 573 -24.27 -25.48 -39.91
N ALA A 574 -23.06 -25.89 -40.29
CA ALA A 574 -22.03 -26.29 -39.34
C ALA A 574 -21.65 -25.15 -38.38
N ILE A 575 -22.05 -25.29 -37.12
CA ILE A 575 -21.57 -24.52 -35.96
C ILE A 575 -20.54 -25.41 -35.25
N ASP A 576 -19.53 -24.81 -34.62
CA ASP A 576 -18.43 -25.50 -33.93
C ASP A 576 -17.60 -26.47 -34.79
N GLY A 577 -17.51 -26.23 -36.10
CA GLY A 577 -16.54 -26.88 -36.99
C GLY A 577 -15.12 -26.29 -36.93
N ASP A 578 -14.83 -25.45 -35.94
CA ASP A 578 -13.55 -24.78 -35.73
C ASP A 578 -12.99 -25.05 -34.33
N ASP A 579 -12.29 -26.18 -34.21
CA ASP A 579 -11.78 -26.67 -32.93
C ASP A 579 -10.59 -25.88 -32.36
N ARG A 580 -10.17 -24.79 -33.01
CA ARG A 580 -9.02 -23.99 -32.55
C ARG A 580 -9.25 -23.42 -31.14
N PRO A 581 -8.25 -23.51 -30.23
CA PRO A 581 -8.36 -22.95 -28.88
C PRO A 581 -8.21 -21.42 -28.91
N LEU A 582 -8.65 -20.74 -27.85
CA LEU A 582 -8.69 -19.27 -27.78
C LEU A 582 -7.31 -18.63 -28.05
N GLU A 583 -6.25 -19.25 -27.54
CA GLU A 583 -4.85 -18.85 -27.74
C GLU A 583 -4.45 -18.81 -29.22
N SER A 584 -5.08 -19.63 -30.07
CA SER A 584 -4.85 -19.62 -31.52
C SER A 584 -5.44 -18.40 -32.21
N TYR A 585 -6.49 -17.79 -31.64
CA TYR A 585 -7.06 -16.54 -32.12
C TYR A 585 -6.32 -15.33 -31.53
N LEU A 586 -5.97 -15.39 -30.25
CA LEU A 586 -5.22 -14.30 -29.59
C LEU A 586 -3.84 -14.06 -30.23
N ARG A 587 -3.12 -15.10 -30.67
CA ARG A 587 -1.86 -14.95 -31.43
C ARG A 587 -1.99 -14.26 -32.79
N GLN A 588 -3.20 -14.01 -33.30
CA GLN A 588 -3.45 -13.27 -34.55
C GLN A 588 -3.59 -11.76 -34.32
N LEU A 589 -3.65 -11.31 -33.07
CA LEU A 589 -3.55 -9.91 -32.68
C LEU A 589 -2.08 -9.46 -32.69
N THR A 590 -1.78 -8.47 -33.52
CA THR A 590 -0.50 -7.78 -33.50
C THR A 590 -0.53 -6.63 -32.47
N ASP A 591 0.63 -6.33 -31.88
CA ASP A 591 0.75 -5.37 -30.78
C ASP A 591 0.14 -3.99 -31.09
N GLY A 592 -0.89 -3.63 -30.31
CA GLY A 592 -1.46 -2.29 -30.28
C GLY A 592 -2.29 -1.85 -31.50
N GLY A 593 -2.71 -2.78 -32.38
CA GLY A 593 -3.41 -2.46 -33.63
C GLY A 593 -4.81 -3.05 -33.82
N GLY A 594 -5.29 -3.94 -32.94
CA GLY A 594 -6.58 -4.61 -33.15
C GLY A 594 -7.33 -5.09 -31.92
N ASP A 595 -8.61 -5.39 -32.14
CA ASP A 595 -9.55 -5.96 -31.17
C ASP A 595 -10.06 -7.32 -31.71
N LEU A 596 -9.98 -8.40 -30.92
CA LEU A 596 -10.63 -9.68 -31.22
C LEU A 596 -11.99 -9.70 -30.51
N ILE A 597 -13.05 -10.08 -31.23
CA ILE A 597 -14.44 -10.05 -30.78
C ILE A 597 -15.02 -11.47 -30.83
N LEU A 598 -15.42 -11.97 -29.66
CA LEU A 598 -16.11 -13.25 -29.48
C LEU A 598 -17.57 -13.01 -29.12
N ALA A 599 -18.47 -13.61 -29.90
CA ALA A 599 -19.92 -13.53 -29.71
C ALA A 599 -20.56 -14.89 -30.04
N PRO A 600 -21.56 -15.35 -29.25
CA PRO A 600 -22.34 -16.54 -29.55
C PRO A 600 -23.05 -16.48 -30.90
N GLU A 601 -23.15 -17.63 -31.57
CA GLU A 601 -23.81 -17.82 -32.87
C GLU A 601 -23.21 -16.94 -33.99
N ARG A 602 -21.91 -16.62 -33.87
CA ARG A 602 -21.15 -15.79 -34.80
C ARG A 602 -19.76 -16.37 -35.05
N HIS A 603 -19.15 -15.97 -36.15
CA HIS A 603 -17.71 -16.17 -36.34
C HIS A 603 -16.94 -15.36 -35.29
N VAL A 604 -15.75 -15.83 -34.93
CA VAL A 604 -14.75 -14.99 -34.25
C VAL A 604 -14.37 -13.88 -35.21
N PHE A 605 -14.50 -12.63 -34.79
CA PHE A 605 -14.15 -11.46 -35.61
C PHE A 605 -12.85 -10.82 -35.12
N LEU A 606 -12.04 -10.34 -36.05
CA LEU A 606 -10.83 -9.57 -35.80
C LEU A 606 -10.99 -8.18 -36.41
N LYS A 607 -10.82 -7.14 -35.60
CA LYS A 607 -10.93 -5.75 -36.02
C LYS A 607 -9.54 -5.14 -36.20
N ARG A 608 -9.22 -4.65 -37.40
CA ARG A 608 -7.95 -4.01 -37.78
C ARG A 608 -8.23 -2.73 -38.55
N ASP A 609 -7.55 -1.64 -38.21
CA ASP A 609 -7.68 -0.31 -38.85
C ASP A 609 -9.13 0.20 -39.02
N GLY A 610 -10.05 -0.26 -38.17
CA GLY A 610 -11.47 0.07 -38.19
C GLY A 610 -12.37 -0.92 -38.94
N GLN A 611 -11.80 -1.75 -39.83
CA GLN A 611 -12.52 -2.82 -40.54
C GLN A 611 -12.63 -4.08 -39.66
N VAL A 612 -13.60 -4.96 -39.95
CA VAL A 612 -13.93 -6.14 -39.14
C VAL A 612 -14.01 -7.37 -40.04
N GLU A 613 -13.14 -8.35 -39.80
CA GLU A 613 -12.94 -9.55 -40.63
C GLU A 613 -13.25 -10.83 -39.84
N PRO A 614 -13.98 -11.82 -40.37
CA PRO A 614 -14.16 -13.12 -39.72
C PRO A 614 -12.88 -13.96 -39.82
N VAL A 615 -12.45 -14.56 -38.70
CA VAL A 615 -11.23 -15.38 -38.61
C VAL A 615 -11.46 -16.84 -38.19
N SER A 616 -12.67 -17.21 -37.76
CA SER A 616 -13.09 -18.62 -37.62
C SER A 616 -13.71 -19.17 -38.90
N THR A 617 -13.52 -20.46 -39.19
CA THR A 617 -14.06 -21.15 -40.37
C THR A 617 -15.57 -21.34 -40.27
N THR A 618 -16.09 -21.56 -39.06
CA THR A 618 -17.53 -21.64 -38.75
C THR A 618 -17.92 -20.58 -37.71
N PRO A 619 -19.22 -20.32 -37.52
CA PRO A 619 -19.72 -19.74 -36.27
C PRO A 619 -19.35 -20.63 -35.07
N LEU A 620 -19.22 -20.02 -33.90
CA LEU A 620 -19.08 -20.70 -32.60
C LEU A 620 -20.39 -20.63 -31.83
N SER A 621 -20.77 -21.72 -31.16
CA SER A 621 -21.95 -21.78 -30.30
C SER A 621 -21.76 -20.96 -29.01
N ALA A 622 -22.88 -20.63 -28.35
CA ALA A 622 -22.88 -20.04 -27.02
C ALA A 622 -22.06 -20.84 -26.00
N ASP A 623 -22.12 -22.16 -26.03
CA ASP A 623 -21.42 -23.05 -25.10
C ASP A 623 -19.92 -23.16 -25.44
N ARG A 624 -19.56 -23.17 -26.73
CA ARG A 624 -18.15 -23.12 -27.16
C ARG A 624 -17.49 -21.80 -26.77
N VAL A 625 -18.18 -20.67 -26.96
CA VAL A 625 -17.71 -19.35 -26.50
C VAL A 625 -17.60 -19.30 -24.96
N ALA A 626 -18.59 -19.83 -24.24
CA ALA A 626 -18.53 -19.91 -22.77
C ALA A 626 -17.34 -20.76 -22.29
N THR A 627 -17.07 -21.90 -22.94
CA THR A 627 -15.94 -22.79 -22.64
C THR A 627 -14.59 -22.12 -22.94
N MET A 628 -14.47 -21.36 -24.04
CA MET A 628 -13.27 -20.57 -24.33
C MET A 628 -13.00 -19.47 -23.29
N LEU A 629 -14.06 -18.87 -22.73
CA LEU A 629 -13.94 -17.76 -21.78
C LEU A 629 -13.83 -18.20 -20.32
N ALA A 630 -14.34 -19.38 -19.95
CA ALA A 630 -14.34 -19.87 -18.57
C ALA A 630 -12.96 -19.85 -17.86
N PRO A 631 -11.83 -20.23 -18.51
CA PRO A 631 -10.50 -20.14 -17.88
C PRO A 631 -10.04 -18.72 -17.51
N LEU A 632 -10.70 -17.69 -18.03
CA LEU A 632 -10.39 -16.27 -17.78
C LEU A 632 -11.20 -15.69 -16.62
N VAL A 633 -12.26 -16.38 -16.17
CA VAL A 633 -13.19 -15.87 -15.16
C VAL A 633 -12.57 -15.98 -13.76
N THR A 634 -11.84 -14.94 -13.35
CA THR A 634 -11.40 -14.81 -11.95
C THR A 634 -12.60 -14.64 -11.02
N SER A 635 -12.45 -14.97 -9.74
CA SER A 635 -13.53 -14.80 -8.74
C SER A 635 -14.04 -13.35 -8.63
N GLN A 636 -13.19 -12.35 -8.91
CA GLN A 636 -13.63 -10.95 -9.01
C GLN A 636 -14.41 -10.67 -10.31
N ALA A 637 -13.98 -11.23 -11.44
CA ALA A 637 -14.67 -11.08 -12.72
C ALA A 637 -16.05 -11.76 -12.69
N ALA A 638 -16.19 -12.91 -12.04
CA ALA A 638 -17.48 -13.56 -11.78
C ALA A 638 -18.45 -12.62 -11.04
N VAL A 639 -18.03 -12.08 -9.88
CA VAL A 639 -18.84 -11.16 -9.08
C VAL A 639 -19.22 -9.90 -9.87
N ARG A 640 -18.32 -9.35 -10.69
CA ARG A 640 -18.62 -8.23 -11.60
C ARG A 640 -19.67 -8.62 -12.66
N LEU A 641 -19.52 -9.77 -13.33
CA LEU A 641 -20.46 -10.31 -14.33
C LEU A 641 -21.84 -10.69 -13.76
N GLU A 642 -21.93 -10.94 -12.45
CA GLU A 642 -23.19 -11.15 -11.73
C GLU A 642 -23.85 -9.82 -11.37
N GLN A 643 -23.10 -8.90 -10.76
CA GLN A 643 -23.61 -7.62 -10.22
C GLN A 643 -23.88 -6.56 -11.30
N ARG A 644 -22.98 -6.44 -12.29
CA ARG A 644 -22.99 -5.37 -13.32
C ARG A 644 -23.26 -5.87 -14.74
N LYS A 645 -23.22 -7.19 -14.93
CA LYS A 645 -23.34 -7.91 -16.22
C LYS A 645 -22.16 -7.71 -17.18
N ASP A 646 -21.14 -6.95 -16.79
CA ASP A 646 -19.85 -6.76 -17.47
C ASP A 646 -18.65 -6.91 -16.52
N ALA A 647 -17.45 -7.05 -17.07
CA ALA A 647 -16.18 -7.04 -16.36
C ALA A 647 -15.00 -6.65 -17.29
N ASP A 648 -14.31 -5.56 -16.97
CA ASP A 648 -12.96 -5.24 -17.46
C ASP A 648 -11.88 -5.87 -16.56
N PHE A 649 -10.84 -6.45 -17.17
CA PHE A 649 -9.62 -6.95 -16.50
C PHE A 649 -8.47 -7.20 -17.50
N SER A 650 -7.23 -7.36 -17.01
CA SER A 650 -6.08 -7.77 -17.81
C SER A 650 -5.90 -9.30 -17.88
N PHE A 651 -5.51 -9.82 -19.04
CA PHE A 651 -5.11 -11.22 -19.29
C PHE A 651 -3.71 -11.29 -19.91
N GLU A 652 -2.98 -12.39 -19.70
CA GLU A 652 -1.62 -12.62 -20.21
C GLU A 652 -1.48 -14.01 -20.85
N LEU A 653 -1.07 -14.04 -22.11
CA LEU A 653 -0.86 -15.28 -22.86
C LEU A 653 0.54 -15.85 -22.56
N LYS A 654 0.59 -16.74 -21.58
CA LYS A 654 1.79 -17.46 -21.16
C LYS A 654 2.48 -18.13 -22.35
N GLY A 655 3.80 -17.96 -22.45
CA GLY A 655 4.63 -18.46 -23.56
C GLY A 655 4.68 -17.54 -24.80
N ALA A 656 3.80 -16.53 -24.92
CA ALA A 656 3.90 -15.49 -25.94
C ALA A 656 4.39 -14.14 -25.39
N GLY A 657 4.26 -13.90 -24.08
CA GLY A 657 4.59 -12.61 -23.45
C GLY A 657 3.60 -11.48 -23.76
N GLN A 658 2.56 -11.77 -24.53
CA GLN A 658 1.57 -10.81 -25.00
C GLN A 658 0.41 -10.69 -24.01
N ARG A 659 -0.06 -9.46 -23.76
CA ARG A 659 -1.14 -9.15 -22.82
C ARG A 659 -2.34 -8.55 -23.54
N PHE A 660 -3.51 -8.71 -22.92
CA PHE A 660 -4.79 -8.28 -23.48
C PHE A 660 -5.63 -7.60 -22.40
N ARG A 661 -6.24 -6.45 -22.70
CA ARG A 661 -7.39 -5.98 -21.93
C ARG A 661 -8.60 -6.76 -22.41
N VAL A 662 -9.27 -7.43 -21.49
CA VAL A 662 -10.49 -8.20 -21.75
C VAL A 662 -11.66 -7.42 -21.20
N ASN A 663 -12.60 -7.06 -22.07
CA ASN A 663 -13.93 -6.63 -21.68
C ASN A 663 -14.89 -7.79 -21.93
N MET A 664 -15.42 -8.41 -20.87
CA MET A 664 -16.33 -9.54 -20.93
C MET A 664 -17.72 -9.10 -20.47
N PHE A 665 -18.77 -9.48 -21.20
CA PHE A 665 -20.13 -8.95 -21.00
C PHE A 665 -21.21 -9.95 -21.41
N ARG A 666 -22.42 -9.79 -20.86
CA ARG A 666 -23.60 -10.56 -21.28
C ARG A 666 -24.34 -9.82 -22.40
N GLN A 667 -24.72 -10.57 -23.44
CA GLN A 667 -25.52 -10.11 -24.59
C GLN A 667 -26.62 -11.12 -24.94
N ARG A 668 -27.51 -10.77 -25.89
CA ARG A 668 -28.71 -11.55 -26.25
C ARG A 668 -28.45 -13.04 -26.53
N GLY A 669 -27.31 -13.38 -27.14
CA GLY A 669 -26.91 -14.77 -27.43
C GLY A 669 -26.16 -15.48 -26.29
N GLY A 670 -25.67 -14.77 -25.27
CA GLY A 670 -24.85 -15.37 -24.21
C GLY A 670 -23.68 -14.49 -23.75
N LEU A 671 -22.61 -15.13 -23.30
CA LEU A 671 -21.38 -14.45 -22.88
C LEU A 671 -20.59 -14.01 -24.11
N GLY A 672 -20.24 -12.73 -24.19
CA GLY A 672 -19.34 -12.17 -25.20
C GLY A 672 -18.08 -11.60 -24.56
N ALA A 673 -17.04 -11.44 -25.36
CA ALA A 673 -15.81 -10.78 -24.94
C ALA A 673 -15.11 -10.05 -26.07
N VAL A 674 -14.46 -8.93 -25.73
CA VAL A 674 -13.55 -8.18 -26.61
C VAL A 674 -12.16 -8.17 -25.98
N PHE A 675 -11.16 -8.63 -26.73
CA PHE A 675 -9.76 -8.65 -26.34
C PHE A 675 -8.99 -7.60 -27.14
N ARG A 676 -8.41 -6.62 -26.47
CA ARG A 676 -7.53 -5.61 -27.07
C ARG A 676 -6.07 -5.89 -26.71
N ALA A 677 -5.20 -6.01 -27.71
CA ALA A 677 -3.77 -6.22 -27.47
C ALA A 677 -3.13 -5.02 -26.75
N ILE A 678 -2.53 -5.30 -25.59
CA ILE A 678 -1.73 -4.35 -24.79
C ILE A 678 -0.34 -4.28 -25.44
N ARG A 679 0.20 -3.06 -25.60
CA ARG A 679 1.50 -2.85 -26.25
C ARG A 679 2.64 -3.27 -25.34
N SER A 680 3.50 -4.17 -25.80
CA SER A 680 4.75 -4.53 -25.12
C SER A 680 5.86 -3.50 -25.34
N SER A 681 5.91 -2.86 -26.52
CA SER A 681 6.93 -1.87 -26.86
C SER A 681 6.55 -0.46 -26.41
N ILE A 682 7.38 0.14 -25.55
CA ILE A 682 7.28 1.57 -25.18
C ILE A 682 8.04 2.40 -26.23
N PRO A 683 7.41 3.40 -26.88
CA PRO A 683 8.14 4.32 -27.76
C PRO A 683 9.13 5.17 -26.95
N ALA A 684 10.31 5.49 -27.50
CA ALA A 684 11.21 6.41 -26.82
C ALA A 684 10.58 7.81 -26.76
N LEU A 685 10.85 8.55 -25.68
CA LEU A 685 10.28 9.89 -25.47
C LEU A 685 10.55 10.88 -26.63
N ALA A 686 11.69 10.71 -27.33
CA ALA A 686 12.04 11.47 -28.52
C ALA A 686 11.16 11.13 -29.75
N ASP A 687 10.77 9.86 -29.91
CA ASP A 687 9.99 9.37 -31.07
C ASP A 687 8.54 9.86 -31.05
N LEU A 688 8.03 10.29 -29.89
CA LEU A 688 6.68 10.85 -29.75
C LEU A 688 6.51 12.19 -30.47
N GLY A 689 7.58 12.88 -30.87
CA GLY A 689 7.52 14.19 -31.52
C GLY A 689 7.18 15.36 -30.59
N LEU A 690 7.16 15.09 -29.28
CA LEU A 690 7.03 16.08 -28.21
C LEU A 690 8.19 17.10 -28.25
N PRO A 691 7.96 18.36 -27.84
CA PRO A 691 9.03 19.35 -27.76
C PRO A 691 10.14 18.96 -26.78
N PRO A 692 11.43 19.26 -27.06
CA PRO A 692 12.55 18.87 -26.19
C PRO A 692 12.45 19.32 -24.72
N ALA A 693 11.75 20.42 -24.44
CA ALA A 693 11.51 20.89 -23.07
C ALA A 693 10.75 19.86 -22.21
N VAL A 694 9.96 18.96 -22.80
CA VAL A 694 9.24 17.91 -22.06
C VAL A 694 10.21 16.90 -21.41
N LEU A 695 11.44 16.78 -21.91
CA LEU A 695 12.48 15.95 -21.29
C LEU A 695 12.85 16.43 -19.87
N SER A 696 12.71 17.72 -19.55
CA SER A 696 13.04 18.23 -18.20
C SER A 696 12.16 17.62 -17.11
N LEU A 697 10.98 17.13 -17.45
CA LEU A 697 10.04 16.50 -16.51
C LEU A 697 10.62 15.21 -15.90
N THR A 698 11.45 14.47 -16.65
CA THR A 698 12.05 13.22 -16.15
C THR A 698 13.16 13.47 -15.13
N THR A 699 13.81 14.64 -15.17
CA THR A 699 14.88 15.01 -14.23
C THR A 699 14.39 15.55 -12.89
N MET A 700 13.08 15.75 -12.73
CA MET A 700 12.50 16.32 -11.51
C MET A 700 12.69 15.38 -10.32
N ARG A 701 13.00 15.94 -9.15
CA ARG A 701 13.23 15.19 -7.90
C ARG A 701 11.94 14.99 -7.11
N THR A 702 11.19 16.08 -6.90
CA THR A 702 10.01 16.12 -6.00
C THR A 702 8.91 17.02 -6.58
N GLY A 703 7.67 16.83 -6.14
CA GLY A 703 6.52 17.64 -6.51
C GLY A 703 5.60 16.99 -7.54
N LEU A 704 4.58 17.73 -7.98
CA LEU A 704 3.48 17.25 -8.81
C LEU A 704 3.65 17.62 -10.29
N VAL A 705 3.57 16.62 -11.17
CA VAL A 705 3.55 16.77 -12.64
C VAL A 705 2.22 16.25 -13.18
N LEU A 706 1.53 17.08 -13.97
CA LEU A 706 0.19 16.77 -14.48
C LEU A 706 0.20 16.52 -15.98
N VAL A 707 -0.34 15.38 -16.42
CA VAL A 707 -0.58 15.09 -17.85
C VAL A 707 -2.07 15.32 -18.16
N GLY A 708 -2.38 16.43 -18.82
CA GLY A 708 -3.73 16.85 -19.18
C GLY A 708 -4.12 16.46 -20.61
N GLY A 709 -5.40 16.19 -20.84
CA GLY A 709 -5.93 15.99 -22.19
C GLY A 709 -7.15 15.08 -22.26
N ALA A 710 -7.84 15.11 -23.39
CA ALA A 710 -9.03 14.31 -23.64
C ALA A 710 -8.79 12.79 -23.60
N SER A 711 -9.87 12.00 -23.64
CA SER A 711 -9.77 10.56 -23.88
C SER A 711 -9.11 10.31 -25.25
N ALA A 712 -8.23 9.30 -25.32
CA ALA A 712 -7.42 8.98 -26.51
C ALA A 712 -6.51 10.11 -27.05
N SER A 713 -6.09 11.08 -26.21
CA SER A 713 -5.05 12.08 -26.57
C SER A 713 -3.61 11.57 -26.43
N GLY A 714 -3.40 10.28 -26.14
CA GLY A 714 -2.08 9.66 -25.97
C GLY A 714 -1.46 9.78 -24.57
N LYS A 715 -2.22 10.21 -23.56
CA LYS A 715 -1.71 10.46 -22.19
C LYS A 715 -0.89 9.30 -21.63
N SER A 716 -1.42 8.07 -21.67
CA SER A 716 -0.75 6.87 -21.14
C SER A 716 0.54 6.55 -21.90
N THR A 717 0.59 6.80 -23.21
CA THR A 717 1.80 6.61 -24.03
C THR A 717 2.88 7.63 -23.67
N THR A 718 2.50 8.89 -23.43
CA THR A 718 3.43 9.93 -22.95
C THR A 718 3.90 9.64 -21.53
N LEU A 719 2.99 9.21 -20.65
CA LEU A 719 3.28 8.81 -19.28
C LEU A 719 4.30 7.66 -19.25
N ALA A 720 4.04 6.57 -19.99
CA ALA A 720 4.97 5.45 -20.08
C ALA A 720 6.32 5.85 -20.67
N ALA A 721 6.37 6.70 -21.71
CA ALA A 721 7.65 7.18 -22.26
C ALA A 721 8.45 8.04 -21.27
N LEU A 722 7.79 8.84 -20.43
CA LEU A 722 8.41 9.59 -19.33
C LEU A 722 8.95 8.64 -18.24
N ILE A 723 8.13 7.69 -17.78
CA ILE A 723 8.48 6.75 -16.71
C ILE A 723 9.56 5.75 -17.16
N ASP A 724 9.51 5.28 -18.40
CA ASP A 724 10.55 4.42 -18.97
C ASP A 724 11.89 5.17 -19.14
N HIS A 725 11.85 6.46 -19.48
CA HIS A 725 13.06 7.28 -19.51
C HIS A 725 13.68 7.42 -18.11
N ILE A 726 12.89 7.67 -17.07
CA ILE A 726 13.37 7.67 -15.67
C ILE A 726 13.96 6.29 -15.32
N ASN A 727 13.23 5.21 -15.62
CA ASN A 727 13.63 3.83 -15.35
C ASN A 727 14.96 3.43 -16.01
N ARG A 728 15.28 3.95 -17.20
CA ARG A 728 16.57 3.73 -17.87
C ARG A 728 17.69 4.62 -17.33
N THR A 729 17.39 5.83 -16.88
CA THR A 729 18.42 6.84 -16.56
C THR A 729 18.76 6.95 -15.07
N GLU A 730 17.82 6.65 -14.17
CA GLU A 730 17.97 6.85 -12.73
C GLU A 730 17.71 5.60 -11.87
N PRO A 731 18.44 5.42 -10.76
CA PRO A 731 18.18 4.35 -9.80
C PRO A 731 17.14 4.82 -8.78
N ARG A 732 15.86 4.69 -9.12
CA ARG A 732 14.72 5.09 -8.29
C ARG A 732 13.79 3.92 -7.97
N HIS A 733 12.96 4.07 -6.96
CA HIS A 733 11.77 3.23 -6.75
C HIS A 733 10.53 3.93 -7.33
N ILE A 734 9.84 3.25 -8.24
CA ILE A 734 8.68 3.76 -8.98
C ILE A 734 7.46 2.87 -8.69
N ILE A 735 6.38 3.44 -8.16
CA ILE A 735 5.11 2.73 -7.95
C ILE A 735 4.03 3.34 -8.86
N SER A 736 3.41 2.54 -9.72
CA SER A 736 2.24 2.96 -10.50
C SER A 736 0.94 2.39 -9.97
N LEU A 737 -0.12 3.20 -10.08
CA LEU A 737 -1.49 2.89 -9.74
C LEU A 737 -2.33 3.10 -11.02
N GLU A 738 -2.92 2.03 -11.57
CA GLU A 738 -3.51 2.03 -12.93
C GLU A 738 -4.87 1.29 -12.98
N ASP A 739 -5.71 1.58 -13.97
CA ASP A 739 -7.10 1.11 -14.11
C ASP A 739 -7.53 0.97 -15.59
N PRO A 740 -7.17 -0.13 -16.29
CA PRO A 740 -6.20 -1.17 -15.94
C PRO A 740 -4.75 -0.72 -16.25
N ILE A 741 -3.76 -1.62 -16.08
CA ILE A 741 -2.38 -1.35 -16.53
C ILE A 741 -2.32 -1.35 -18.07
N GLU A 742 -1.94 -0.22 -18.70
CA GLU A 742 -1.95 -0.09 -20.17
C GLU A 742 -0.60 -0.41 -20.84
N ILE A 743 0.51 -0.36 -20.10
CA ILE A 743 1.87 -0.66 -20.58
C ILE A 743 2.66 -1.33 -19.44
N LEU A 744 3.44 -2.38 -19.73
CA LEU A 744 4.35 -2.98 -18.74
C LEU A 744 5.74 -2.33 -18.79
N HIS A 745 6.24 -1.96 -17.61
CA HIS A 745 7.62 -1.52 -17.41
C HIS A 745 8.48 -2.68 -16.89
N GLN A 746 9.52 -3.05 -17.64
CA GLN A 746 10.56 -3.94 -17.12
C GLN A 746 11.53 -3.15 -16.24
N ASN A 747 11.98 -3.75 -15.13
CA ASN A 747 13.04 -3.15 -14.30
C ASN A 747 14.32 -2.95 -15.14
N HIS A 748 14.89 -1.75 -15.11
CA HIS A 748 16.14 -1.45 -15.78
C HIS A 748 17.18 -0.92 -14.79
N LYS A 749 17.18 0.39 -14.53
CA LYS A 749 17.99 1.02 -13.47
C LYS A 749 17.13 1.33 -12.25
N ALA A 750 15.85 1.64 -12.46
CA ALA A 750 14.84 1.73 -11.41
C ALA A 750 14.20 0.36 -11.10
N LEU A 751 13.64 0.27 -9.90
CA LEU A 751 12.64 -0.74 -9.52
C LEU A 751 11.25 -0.18 -9.84
N VAL A 752 10.46 -0.88 -10.64
CA VAL A 752 9.09 -0.48 -11.01
C VAL A 752 8.07 -1.50 -10.50
N GLN A 753 7.07 -1.03 -9.76
CA GLN A 753 5.97 -1.84 -9.23
C GLN A 753 4.62 -1.31 -9.73
N GLN A 754 3.86 -2.12 -10.48
CA GLN A 754 2.59 -1.68 -11.08
C GLN A 754 1.37 -2.32 -10.41
N ARG A 755 0.40 -1.50 -9.98
CA ARG A 755 -0.76 -1.91 -9.17
C ARG A 755 -2.06 -1.63 -9.92
N GLU A 756 -2.67 -2.68 -10.48
CA GLU A 756 -3.95 -2.60 -11.19
C GLU A 756 -5.14 -2.54 -10.21
N LEU A 757 -6.10 -1.66 -10.49
CA LEU A 757 -7.35 -1.55 -9.73
C LEU A 757 -8.25 -2.78 -9.91
N GLY A 758 -8.80 -3.29 -8.81
CA GLY A 758 -9.43 -4.61 -8.73
C GLY A 758 -8.40 -5.70 -8.41
N ALA A 759 -7.47 -5.96 -9.33
CA ALA A 759 -6.54 -7.08 -9.21
C ALA A 759 -5.54 -6.93 -8.05
N HIS A 760 -4.86 -5.78 -7.94
CA HIS A 760 -3.80 -5.53 -6.94
C HIS A 760 -4.24 -4.57 -5.81
N THR A 761 -5.36 -3.86 -5.97
CA THR A 761 -5.93 -2.94 -4.96
C THR A 761 -7.45 -2.77 -5.11
N ARG A 762 -8.14 -2.28 -4.07
CA ARG A 762 -9.59 -1.97 -4.10
C ARG A 762 -9.92 -0.49 -4.40
N SER A 763 -8.99 0.44 -4.23
CA SER A 763 -9.15 1.85 -4.63
C SER A 763 -7.78 2.52 -4.85
N PHE A 764 -7.77 3.62 -5.61
CA PHE A 764 -6.59 4.46 -5.80
C PHE A 764 -6.09 5.03 -4.47
N SER A 765 -6.96 5.69 -3.70
CA SER A 765 -6.61 6.26 -2.41
C SER A 765 -6.09 5.24 -1.39
N ARG A 766 -6.61 3.99 -1.35
CA ARG A 766 -6.03 2.91 -0.54
C ARG A 766 -4.64 2.51 -1.02
N ALA A 767 -4.44 2.37 -2.34
CA ALA A 767 -3.15 2.00 -2.90
C ALA A 767 -2.09 3.09 -2.66
N LEU A 768 -2.48 4.35 -2.78
CA LEU A 768 -1.63 5.52 -2.54
C LEU A 768 -1.28 5.68 -1.05
N ARG A 769 -2.22 5.42 -0.13
CA ARG A 769 -1.93 5.34 1.33
C ARG A 769 -0.99 4.17 1.68
N SER A 770 -0.95 3.13 0.85
CA SER A 770 -0.01 2.01 0.96
C SER A 770 1.36 2.39 0.40
N ALA A 771 1.40 2.97 -0.80
CA ALA A 771 2.62 3.42 -1.49
C ALA A 771 3.46 4.40 -0.64
N LEU A 772 2.83 5.31 0.09
CA LEU A 772 3.50 6.23 1.04
C LEU A 772 4.17 5.52 2.24
N ARG A 773 4.14 4.19 2.32
CA ARG A 773 4.85 3.34 3.30
C ARG A 773 5.72 2.27 2.64
N GLU A 774 5.84 2.32 1.31
CA GLU A 774 6.58 1.37 0.47
C GLU A 774 7.90 1.98 -0.06
N ASP A 775 8.31 3.13 0.48
CA ASP A 775 9.54 3.89 0.16
C ASP A 775 9.76 4.20 -1.35
N PRO A 776 8.83 4.88 -2.04
CA PRO A 776 8.99 5.26 -3.45
C PRO A 776 9.67 6.63 -3.63
N ASP A 777 10.48 6.79 -4.67
CA ASP A 777 10.87 8.11 -5.17
C ASP A 777 9.79 8.72 -6.08
N VAL A 778 9.12 7.86 -6.86
CA VAL A 778 8.17 8.26 -7.91
C VAL A 778 6.85 7.52 -7.75
N ILE A 779 5.75 8.26 -7.71
CA ILE A 779 4.40 7.73 -7.63
C ILE A 779 3.62 8.14 -8.88
N VAL A 780 3.06 7.15 -9.58
CA VAL A 780 2.33 7.35 -10.83
C VAL A 780 0.84 7.04 -10.63
N ILE A 781 -0.04 7.96 -11.01
CA ILE A 781 -1.49 7.86 -10.82
C ILE A 781 -2.19 7.94 -12.18
N GLY A 782 -2.72 6.82 -12.67
CA GLY A 782 -3.28 6.67 -14.02
C GLY A 782 -4.38 7.68 -14.35
N GLU A 783 -5.31 7.95 -13.43
CA GLU A 783 -6.18 9.13 -13.50
C GLU A 783 -6.56 9.64 -12.10
N MET A 784 -6.52 10.95 -11.90
CA MET A 784 -7.06 11.60 -10.70
C MET A 784 -8.53 11.99 -10.93
N ARG A 785 -9.45 11.11 -10.50
CA ARG A 785 -10.92 11.29 -10.62
C ARG A 785 -11.53 11.94 -9.39
N ASP A 786 -11.27 11.37 -8.22
CA ASP A 786 -11.89 11.71 -6.94
C ASP A 786 -11.05 12.65 -6.07
N LYS A 787 -11.72 13.36 -5.16
CA LYS A 787 -11.10 14.27 -4.20
C LYS A 787 -10.04 13.59 -3.34
N GLU A 788 -10.29 12.39 -2.82
CA GLU A 788 -9.39 11.72 -1.86
C GLU A 788 -8.03 11.40 -2.51
N THR A 789 -8.06 10.91 -3.75
CA THR A 789 -6.85 10.63 -4.55
C THR A 789 -6.10 11.92 -4.88
N ILE A 790 -6.79 13.03 -5.16
CA ILE A 790 -6.16 14.34 -5.41
C ILE A 790 -5.53 14.93 -4.12
N GLU A 791 -6.26 14.90 -3.01
CA GLU A 791 -5.84 15.39 -1.69
C GLU A 791 -4.55 14.68 -1.24
N LEU A 792 -4.51 13.36 -1.43
CA LEU A 792 -3.35 12.53 -1.09
C LEU A 792 -2.20 12.63 -2.12
N ALA A 793 -2.48 12.87 -3.41
CA ALA A 793 -1.46 13.15 -4.41
C ALA A 793 -0.73 14.47 -4.15
N LEU A 794 -1.45 15.50 -3.66
CA LEU A 794 -0.85 16.74 -3.16
C LEU A 794 0.01 16.46 -1.92
N THR A 795 -0.51 15.74 -0.91
CA THR A 795 0.27 15.36 0.28
C THR A 795 1.55 14.59 -0.06
N ALA A 796 1.49 13.68 -1.05
CA ALA A 796 2.67 12.95 -1.54
C ALA A 796 3.71 13.90 -2.17
N ALA A 797 3.26 14.84 -3.00
CA ALA A 797 4.13 15.85 -3.63
C ALA A 797 4.77 16.82 -2.61
N GLU A 798 4.02 17.22 -1.57
CA GLU A 798 4.52 18.04 -0.45
C GLU A 798 5.58 17.31 0.38
N THR A 799 5.38 16.01 0.62
CA THR A 799 6.27 15.16 1.45
C THR A 799 7.54 14.70 0.74
N GLY A 800 7.81 15.20 -0.47
CA GLY A 800 9.09 15.01 -1.16
C GLY A 800 9.09 13.97 -2.29
N HIS A 801 7.95 13.35 -2.60
CA HIS A 801 7.84 12.38 -3.70
C HIS A 801 7.71 13.11 -5.05
N LEU A 802 8.16 12.50 -6.16
CA LEU A 802 7.75 12.91 -7.50
C LEU A 802 6.41 12.24 -7.82
N VAL A 803 5.33 13.03 -7.94
CA VAL A 803 4.00 12.51 -8.27
C VAL A 803 3.65 12.86 -9.71
N VAL A 804 3.35 11.86 -10.53
CA VAL A 804 2.93 12.04 -11.94
C VAL A 804 1.51 11.53 -12.12
N GLY A 805 0.56 12.44 -12.35
CA GLY A 805 -0.88 12.11 -12.44
C GLY A 805 -1.52 12.60 -13.72
N THR A 806 -2.49 11.85 -14.27
CA THR A 806 -3.26 12.30 -15.45
C THR A 806 -4.64 12.85 -15.11
N LEU A 807 -5.13 13.81 -15.89
CA LEU A 807 -6.49 14.36 -15.82
C LEU A 807 -7.14 14.45 -17.20
N HIS A 808 -8.48 14.35 -17.24
CA HIS A 808 -9.26 14.64 -18.43
C HIS A 808 -9.69 16.11 -18.44
N THR A 809 -9.03 16.91 -19.28
CA THR A 809 -9.14 18.38 -19.35
C THR A 809 -8.91 18.89 -20.78
N SER A 810 -9.30 20.15 -21.03
CA SER A 810 -9.19 20.82 -22.32
C SER A 810 -7.92 21.65 -22.51
N SER A 811 -7.15 21.94 -21.46
CA SER A 811 -5.95 22.77 -21.49
C SER A 811 -5.12 22.68 -20.18
N ALA A 812 -3.94 23.31 -20.13
CA ALA A 812 -3.09 23.31 -18.94
C ALA A 812 -3.67 24.11 -17.75
N ASP A 813 -4.29 25.25 -18.02
CA ASP A 813 -5.05 26.05 -17.05
C ASP A 813 -6.25 25.25 -16.47
N ALA A 814 -6.96 24.49 -17.31
CA ALA A 814 -8.06 23.64 -16.87
C ALA A 814 -7.62 22.46 -15.97
N CYS A 815 -6.35 22.04 -15.99
CA CYS A 815 -5.83 21.04 -15.03
C CYS A 815 -5.81 21.59 -13.60
N ILE A 816 -5.37 22.84 -13.43
CA ILE A 816 -5.28 23.52 -12.14
C ILE A 816 -6.69 23.74 -11.58
N ASP A 817 -7.60 24.27 -12.40
CA ASP A 817 -8.98 24.48 -11.94
C ASP A 817 -9.75 23.16 -11.73
N ARG A 818 -9.47 22.06 -12.46
CA ARG A 818 -10.04 20.73 -12.14
C ARG A 818 -9.59 20.23 -10.76
N ILE A 819 -8.32 20.41 -10.38
CA ILE A 819 -7.83 20.04 -9.05
C ILE A 819 -8.51 20.87 -7.97
N VAL A 820 -8.56 22.20 -8.12
CA VAL A 820 -9.18 23.07 -7.10
C VAL A 820 -10.69 22.83 -6.96
N ASN A 821 -11.40 22.64 -8.08
CA ASN A 821 -12.85 22.41 -8.08
C ASN A 821 -13.28 21.02 -7.58
N ALA A 822 -12.36 20.09 -7.32
CA ALA A 822 -12.66 18.85 -6.61
C ALA A 822 -12.94 19.07 -5.10
N PHE A 823 -12.67 20.28 -4.58
CA PHE A 823 -12.83 20.64 -3.17
C PHE A 823 -13.95 21.67 -2.98
N SER A 824 -14.59 21.63 -1.81
CA SER A 824 -15.60 22.62 -1.42
C SER A 824 -14.97 24.01 -1.27
N ARG A 825 -15.76 25.08 -1.51
CA ARG A 825 -15.27 26.47 -1.56
C ARG A 825 -14.38 26.87 -0.38
N ALA A 826 -14.73 26.44 0.84
CA ALA A 826 -13.96 26.71 2.06
C ALA A 826 -12.55 26.09 2.09
N GLN A 827 -12.29 25.05 1.29
CA GLN A 827 -10.98 24.41 1.15
C GLN A 827 -10.18 24.92 -0.07
N GLN A 828 -10.81 25.63 -1.01
CA GLN A 828 -10.18 25.94 -2.31
C GLN A 828 -8.94 26.82 -2.18
N ASP A 829 -8.91 27.80 -1.27
CA ASP A 829 -7.73 28.67 -1.10
C ASP A 829 -6.55 27.92 -0.46
N GLN A 830 -6.81 26.98 0.47
CA GLN A 830 -5.80 26.07 1.01
C GLN A 830 -5.22 25.17 -0.08
N VAL A 831 -6.09 24.61 -0.94
CA VAL A 831 -5.68 23.76 -2.07
C VAL A 831 -4.92 24.57 -3.13
N ARG A 832 -5.28 25.84 -3.37
CA ARG A 832 -4.52 26.75 -4.23
C ARG A 832 -3.11 27.03 -3.67
N ALA A 833 -2.95 27.16 -2.36
CA ALA A 833 -1.62 27.27 -1.73
C ALA A 833 -0.80 25.98 -1.89
N SER A 834 -1.34 24.84 -1.44
CA SER A 834 -0.74 23.50 -1.57
C SER A 834 -0.31 23.18 -3.00
N LEU A 835 -1.19 23.41 -3.98
CA LEU A 835 -0.92 23.20 -5.39
C LEU A 835 0.15 24.17 -5.93
N ALA A 836 0.14 25.44 -5.52
CA ALA A 836 1.15 26.41 -5.97
C ALA A 836 2.56 26.10 -5.46
N ASP A 837 2.68 25.43 -4.31
CA ASP A 837 3.97 25.04 -3.72
C ASP A 837 4.42 23.65 -4.21
N SER A 838 3.47 22.75 -4.47
CA SER A 838 3.71 21.36 -4.90
C SER A 838 3.90 21.18 -6.40
N LEU A 839 3.19 21.96 -7.23
CA LEU A 839 3.23 21.81 -8.69
C LEU A 839 4.64 22.07 -9.23
N ARG A 840 5.01 21.32 -10.27
CA ARG A 840 6.24 21.53 -11.06
C ARG A 840 5.90 21.83 -12.51
N ALA A 841 4.99 21.06 -13.10
CA ALA A 841 4.59 21.23 -14.48
C ALA A 841 3.16 20.75 -14.77
N VAL A 842 2.56 21.32 -15.81
CA VAL A 842 1.39 20.76 -16.50
C VAL A 842 1.74 20.61 -17.98
N LEU A 843 1.70 19.37 -18.46
CA LEU A 843 1.78 19.00 -19.86
C LEU A 843 0.36 18.68 -20.34
N TYR A 844 -0.28 19.61 -21.03
CA TYR A 844 -1.50 19.31 -21.78
C TYR A 844 -1.14 18.81 -23.18
N GLN A 845 -1.86 17.79 -23.68
CA GLN A 845 -1.61 17.22 -24.99
C GLN A 845 -2.88 16.87 -25.78
N THR A 846 -2.76 16.96 -27.10
CA THR A 846 -3.80 16.58 -28.06
C THR A 846 -3.19 15.93 -29.30
N LEU A 847 -3.95 15.05 -29.98
CA LEU A 847 -3.51 14.41 -31.23
C LEU A 847 -4.13 15.10 -32.44
N LEU A 848 -3.28 15.39 -33.43
CA LEU A 848 -3.63 15.93 -34.74
C LEU A 848 -3.66 14.82 -35.80
N ARG A 849 -4.61 14.93 -36.73
CA ARG A 849 -4.65 14.13 -37.97
C ARG A 849 -3.45 14.47 -38.87
N ARG A 850 -2.97 13.47 -39.61
CA ARG A 850 -2.08 13.72 -40.76
C ARG A 850 -2.88 14.31 -41.92
N ARG A 851 -2.19 15.10 -42.75
CA ARG A 851 -2.71 15.59 -44.03
C ARG A 851 -3.10 14.40 -44.91
N ALA A 852 -4.19 14.51 -45.66
CA ALA A 852 -4.72 13.42 -46.47
C ALA A 852 -3.64 12.85 -47.44
N GLY A 853 -3.57 11.52 -47.54
CA GLY A 853 -2.56 10.82 -48.34
C GLY A 853 -1.22 10.55 -47.64
N LEU A 854 -0.97 11.09 -46.44
CA LEU A 854 0.25 10.80 -45.66
C LEU A 854 0.04 9.66 -44.66
N ALA A 855 0.81 8.58 -44.81
CA ALA A 855 0.85 7.47 -43.87
C ALA A 855 1.56 7.82 -42.55
N GLY A 856 1.35 6.99 -41.53
CA GLY A 856 2.03 7.05 -40.22
C GLY A 856 1.15 7.50 -39.04
N PRO A 857 1.67 7.47 -37.81
CA PRO A 857 0.92 7.79 -36.59
C PRO A 857 0.54 9.27 -36.50
N ARG A 858 -0.59 9.55 -35.82
CA ARG A 858 -1.00 10.93 -35.48
C ARG A 858 0.10 11.67 -34.73
N LEU A 859 0.25 12.97 -34.99
CA LEU A 859 1.24 13.81 -34.33
C LEU A 859 0.63 14.38 -33.04
N VAL A 860 1.42 14.46 -31.97
CA VAL A 860 1.01 15.14 -30.74
C VAL A 860 1.35 16.63 -30.81
N ALA A 861 0.39 17.46 -30.40
CA ALA A 861 0.59 18.87 -30.10
C ALA A 861 0.50 19.07 -28.58
N ALA A 862 1.42 19.85 -28.01
CA ALA A 862 1.59 19.99 -26.57
C ALA A 862 1.58 21.46 -26.10
N GLU A 863 1.04 21.66 -24.89
CA GLU A 863 1.12 22.89 -24.12
C GLU A 863 1.83 22.57 -22.80
N LEU A 864 2.96 23.24 -22.52
CA LEU A 864 3.80 23.02 -21.36
C LEU A 864 3.82 24.27 -20.48
N LEU A 865 3.15 24.18 -19.34
CA LEU A 865 3.23 25.13 -18.23
C LEU A 865 4.27 24.63 -17.23
N LEU A 866 5.17 25.51 -16.79
CA LEU A 866 6.14 25.24 -15.72
C LEU A 866 5.85 26.16 -14.52
N ASN A 867 5.90 25.63 -13.31
CA ASN A 867 5.51 26.37 -12.10
C ASN A 867 6.63 27.30 -11.61
N THR A 868 6.74 28.47 -12.23
CA THR A 868 7.58 29.58 -11.77
C THR A 868 6.89 30.38 -10.65
N ASP A 869 7.63 31.25 -9.95
CA ASP A 869 7.04 32.13 -8.92
C ASP A 869 5.86 32.97 -9.43
N ALA A 870 5.88 33.37 -10.70
CA ALA A 870 4.77 34.07 -11.34
C ALA A 870 3.53 33.16 -11.44
N VAL A 871 3.70 31.93 -11.92
CA VAL A 871 2.64 30.92 -12.04
C VAL A 871 2.08 30.54 -10.66
N ALA A 872 2.95 30.23 -9.69
CA ALA A 872 2.56 29.94 -8.32
C ALA A 872 1.74 31.08 -7.71
N ASN A 873 2.15 32.33 -7.90
CA ASN A 873 1.39 33.49 -7.42
C ASN A 873 0.06 33.72 -8.16
N LEU A 874 -0.06 33.34 -9.43
CA LEU A 874 -1.35 33.34 -10.14
C LEU A 874 -2.29 32.23 -9.63
N ILE A 875 -1.77 31.05 -9.29
CA ILE A 875 -2.54 29.96 -8.68
C ILE A 875 -3.06 30.40 -7.30
N ARG A 876 -2.17 30.88 -6.40
CA ARG A 876 -2.51 31.36 -5.05
C ARG A 876 -3.55 32.49 -5.08
N LYS A 877 -3.48 33.41 -6.06
CA LYS A 877 -4.38 34.57 -6.17
C LYS A 877 -5.66 34.29 -6.98
N SER A 878 -5.95 33.04 -7.32
CA SER A 878 -7.13 32.64 -8.13
C SER A 878 -7.21 33.35 -9.49
N LYS A 879 -6.07 33.49 -10.17
CA LYS A 879 -5.92 34.15 -11.49
C LYS A 879 -5.50 33.18 -12.59
N THR A 880 -6.04 31.96 -12.57
CA THR A 880 -5.75 30.90 -13.56
C THR A 880 -6.03 31.32 -15.00
N MET A 881 -7.04 32.18 -15.23
CA MET A 881 -7.32 32.80 -16.52
C MET A 881 -6.16 33.61 -17.14
N GLN A 882 -5.14 33.99 -16.36
CA GLN A 882 -3.95 34.70 -16.87
C GLN A 882 -2.82 33.74 -17.29
N LEU A 883 -2.90 32.45 -16.94
CA LEU A 883 -1.88 31.45 -17.26
C LEU A 883 -1.64 31.26 -18.77
N PRO A 884 -2.64 31.24 -19.67
CA PRO A 884 -2.40 31.10 -21.11
C PRO A 884 -1.49 32.20 -21.67
N THR A 885 -1.66 33.44 -21.21
CA THR A 885 -0.79 34.57 -21.55
C THR A 885 0.62 34.36 -20.97
N THR A 886 0.71 33.95 -19.71
CA THR A 886 1.99 33.67 -19.02
C THR A 886 2.78 32.57 -19.73
N ILE A 887 2.13 31.50 -20.19
CA ILE A 887 2.76 30.42 -20.97
C ILE A 887 3.30 30.96 -22.30
N ALA A 888 2.52 31.80 -22.99
CA ALA A 888 2.92 32.38 -24.28
C ALA A 888 4.12 33.35 -24.17
N THR A 889 4.24 34.10 -23.07
CA THR A 889 5.37 35.03 -22.86
C THR A 889 6.61 34.35 -22.25
N SER A 890 6.45 33.27 -21.47
CA SER A 890 7.55 32.68 -20.68
C SER A 890 8.38 31.62 -21.41
N ARG A 891 8.58 31.78 -22.73
CA ARG A 891 9.26 30.80 -23.59
C ARG A 891 10.72 30.55 -23.16
N GLU A 892 11.41 31.57 -22.66
CA GLU A 892 12.80 31.46 -22.17
C GLU A 892 12.91 30.55 -20.93
N ALA A 893 11.85 30.47 -20.11
CA ALA A 893 11.76 29.54 -18.98
C ALA A 893 11.43 28.09 -19.42
N GLY A 894 11.36 27.80 -20.72
CA GLY A 894 11.02 26.49 -21.28
C GLY A 894 9.53 26.23 -21.47
N MET A 895 8.66 27.21 -21.22
CA MET A 895 7.21 27.07 -21.43
C MET A 895 6.84 27.06 -22.93
N ILE A 896 5.75 26.37 -23.26
CA ILE A 896 5.28 26.21 -24.64
C ILE A 896 3.76 26.41 -24.67
N ALA A 897 3.29 27.44 -25.37
CA ALA A 897 1.88 27.63 -25.64
C ALA A 897 1.40 26.69 -26.76
N LEU A 898 0.16 26.19 -26.65
CA LEU A 898 -0.42 25.25 -27.63
C LEU A 898 -0.28 25.77 -29.07
N ASP A 899 -0.62 27.05 -29.29
CA ASP A 899 -0.57 27.67 -30.61
C ASP A 899 0.85 27.71 -31.21
N ALA A 900 1.88 27.85 -30.38
CA ALA A 900 3.27 27.82 -30.84
C ALA A 900 3.70 26.42 -31.30
N ASP A 901 3.20 25.37 -30.63
CA ASP A 901 3.46 23.98 -31.03
C ASP A 901 2.62 23.57 -32.24
N LEU A 902 1.37 24.02 -32.33
CA LEU A 902 0.53 23.91 -33.53
C LEU A 902 1.20 24.55 -34.75
N ILE A 903 1.83 25.72 -34.59
CA ILE A 903 2.59 26.41 -35.66
C ILE A 903 3.87 25.63 -36.02
N ARG A 904 4.59 25.07 -35.05
CA ARG A 904 5.74 24.16 -35.32
C ARG A 904 5.28 22.98 -36.19
N LEU A 905 4.18 22.34 -35.82
CA LEU A 905 3.65 21.16 -36.51
C LEU A 905 3.10 21.52 -37.90
N ALA A 906 2.38 22.63 -38.04
CA ALA A 906 1.89 23.14 -39.33
C ALA A 906 3.03 23.33 -40.35
N ARG A 907 4.16 23.91 -39.91
CA ARG A 907 5.33 24.14 -40.76
C ARG A 907 5.98 22.84 -41.29
N THR A 908 5.78 21.69 -40.63
CA THR A 908 6.22 20.38 -41.16
C THR A 908 5.45 19.93 -42.41
N GLY A 909 4.23 20.45 -42.63
CA GLY A 909 3.34 20.00 -43.71
C GLY A 909 2.76 18.59 -43.55
N LEU A 910 3.03 17.91 -42.42
CA LEU A 910 2.56 16.55 -42.14
C LEU A 910 1.13 16.49 -41.57
N VAL A 911 0.67 17.57 -40.94
CA VAL A 911 -0.62 17.68 -40.25
C VAL A 911 -1.72 18.23 -41.17
N ASP A 912 -2.97 17.93 -40.83
CA ASP A 912 -4.14 18.54 -41.45
C ASP A 912 -4.37 19.97 -40.92
N ASP A 913 -4.33 20.95 -41.83
CA ASP A 913 -4.52 22.37 -41.57
C ASP A 913 -5.86 22.68 -40.86
N VAL A 914 -6.91 21.88 -41.15
CA VAL A 914 -8.25 22.06 -40.57
C VAL A 914 -8.29 21.60 -39.12
N ASP A 915 -7.73 20.42 -38.79
CA ASP A 915 -7.58 19.96 -37.40
C ASP A 915 -6.67 20.91 -36.59
N VAL A 916 -5.61 21.46 -37.19
CA VAL A 916 -4.76 22.50 -36.56
C VAL A 916 -5.58 23.74 -36.20
N LEU A 917 -6.34 24.32 -37.14
CA LEU A 917 -7.20 25.48 -36.88
C LEU A 917 -8.35 25.18 -35.91
N ALA A 918 -8.79 23.93 -35.82
CA ALA A 918 -9.79 23.50 -34.85
C ALA A 918 -9.26 23.45 -33.40
N ARG A 919 -7.94 23.33 -33.18
CA ARG A 919 -7.34 23.29 -31.82
C ARG A 919 -6.68 24.60 -31.38
N ALA A 920 -6.47 25.55 -32.29
CA ALA A 920 -5.86 26.84 -31.96
C ALA A 920 -6.71 27.68 -30.99
N ARG A 921 -6.08 28.25 -29.95
CA ARG A 921 -6.70 29.29 -29.10
C ARG A 921 -6.78 30.61 -29.90
N ASN A 922 -5.66 31.05 -30.47
CA ASN A 922 -5.57 32.23 -31.34
C ASN A 922 -5.61 31.83 -32.82
N LYS A 923 -6.83 31.66 -33.36
CA LYS A 923 -7.02 31.25 -34.76
C LYS A 923 -6.36 32.19 -35.78
N PRO A 924 -6.49 33.54 -35.72
CA PRO A 924 -5.83 34.44 -36.67
C PRO A 924 -4.31 34.27 -36.73
N LEU A 925 -3.64 34.07 -35.58
CA LEU A 925 -2.19 33.84 -35.52
C LEU A 925 -1.78 32.53 -36.20
N VAL A 926 -2.53 31.46 -35.95
CA VAL A 926 -2.26 30.13 -36.54
C VAL A 926 -2.63 30.09 -38.02
N GLU A 927 -3.67 30.82 -38.45
CA GLU A 927 -4.08 30.94 -39.85
C GLU A 927 -3.04 31.69 -40.70
N ALA A 928 -2.48 32.80 -40.18
CA ALA A 928 -1.38 33.51 -40.82
C ALA A 928 -0.14 32.60 -40.99
N ALA A 929 0.25 31.88 -39.94
CA ALA A 929 1.38 30.95 -39.98
C ALA A 929 1.14 29.73 -40.90
N LEU A 930 -0.11 29.30 -41.07
CA LEU A 930 -0.50 28.29 -42.08
C LEU A 930 -0.39 28.85 -43.51
N ALA A 931 -0.76 30.11 -43.74
CA ALA A 931 -0.57 30.77 -45.03
C ALA A 931 0.92 30.91 -45.39
N GLU A 932 1.77 31.34 -44.45
CA GLU A 932 3.23 31.32 -44.59
C GLU A 932 3.76 29.93 -44.96
N ALA A 933 3.36 28.91 -44.19
CA ALA A 933 3.82 27.53 -44.39
C ALA A 933 3.42 26.98 -45.78
N ARG A 934 2.22 27.31 -46.26
CA ARG A 934 1.76 26.97 -47.62
C ARG A 934 2.61 27.65 -48.69
N GLN A 935 2.92 28.94 -48.55
CA GLN A 935 3.78 29.66 -49.49
C GLN A 935 5.20 29.07 -49.53
N GLN A 936 5.79 28.80 -48.37
CA GLN A 936 7.13 28.17 -48.26
C GLN A 936 7.14 26.76 -48.90
N GLN A 937 6.10 25.95 -48.67
CA GLN A 937 5.95 24.62 -49.27
C GLN A 937 5.74 24.68 -50.80
N GLN A 938 5.07 25.72 -51.31
CA GLN A 938 4.93 25.95 -52.76
C GLN A 938 6.25 26.38 -53.40
N GLN A 939 7.00 27.31 -52.78
CA GLN A 939 8.32 27.75 -53.24
C GLN A 939 9.35 26.61 -53.25
N HIS A 940 9.34 25.73 -52.24
CA HIS A 940 10.17 24.52 -52.22
C HIS A 940 9.79 23.52 -53.33
N ARG A 941 8.51 23.42 -53.71
CA ARG A 941 8.06 22.57 -54.83
C ARG A 941 8.37 23.15 -56.21
N GLN A 942 8.60 24.46 -56.31
CA GLN A 942 8.93 25.15 -57.56
C GLN A 942 10.45 25.33 -57.78
N SER A 943 11.27 24.98 -56.78
CA SER A 943 12.73 25.03 -56.86
C SER A 943 13.30 23.66 -57.29
N PRO A 944 13.96 23.52 -58.44
CA PRO A 944 14.49 22.23 -58.89
C PRO A 944 15.71 21.82 -58.06
N SER A 945 15.56 20.79 -57.22
CA SER A 945 16.64 20.25 -56.42
C SER A 945 17.68 19.52 -57.28
N ARG A 946 18.95 19.95 -57.18
CA ARG A 946 20.09 19.17 -57.69
C ARG A 946 20.18 17.83 -56.93
N PRO A 947 20.61 16.73 -57.59
CA PRO A 947 20.80 15.46 -56.91
C PRO A 947 21.95 15.53 -55.88
N PRO A 948 21.83 14.85 -54.73
CA PRO A 948 22.88 14.84 -53.72
C PRO A 948 24.07 14.02 -54.19
N THR A 949 25.23 14.67 -54.36
CA THR A 949 26.50 13.99 -54.67
C THR A 949 27.18 13.53 -53.37
N GLU A 950 28.03 12.51 -53.49
CA GLU A 950 28.60 11.71 -52.41
C GLU A 950 29.29 12.51 -51.28
N ALA A 951 28.98 12.16 -50.03
CA ALA A 951 29.68 12.65 -48.83
C ALA A 951 29.79 11.59 -47.71
N ARG A 952 30.24 10.37 -48.04
CA ARG A 952 30.61 9.33 -47.06
C ARG A 952 32.15 9.30 -46.87
N LYS A 953 32.68 10.08 -45.91
CA LYS A 953 33.93 9.85 -45.12
C LYS A 953 34.45 11.14 -44.46
N ALA A 954 34.45 11.17 -43.12
CA ALA A 954 35.29 11.94 -42.17
C ALA A 954 34.50 12.03 -40.84
N VAL A 955 34.79 11.23 -39.81
CA VAL A 955 35.88 11.35 -38.80
C VAL A 955 35.41 12.14 -37.56
N SER A 956 35.83 11.64 -36.39
CA SER A 956 35.49 12.05 -35.01
C SER A 956 34.00 12.08 -34.67
#